data_AF-A0A085VZW7-F1
#
_entry.id   AF-A0A085VZW7-F1
#
_cell.length_a   1.000
_cell.length_b   1.000
_cell.length_c   1.000
_cell.angle_alpha   90.00
_cell.angle_beta   90.00
_cell.angle_gamma   90.00
#
_symmetry.space_group_name_H-M   'P 1'
#
loop_
_entity.id
_entity.type
_entity.pdbx_description
1 polymer ?
#
loop_
_entity_poly.entity_id
_entity_poly.type
_entity_poly.pdbx_seq_one_letter_code
_entity_poly.pdbx_strand_id
1 'polypeptide(L)'
;MSQPAQRRFVEVFPRLADVAEDVLPEFARSLPFHPLQFLQELLLAAELKQQNEWTRAGLTALEAVSVGLLRELQAARALFGDESRLLFDWVKLAIARLVARAALDTGDLARTHEWLIRAVAVEEYCGDGEYTFDYSPLAGALSAPQALVGALVTDAVLDWLGTLFAHSARSGDLLSHAQEIFPVPGKMISAGIFSRASFPSLVLDMLMQRAQWAARYQSQDAQAAAAPLLELLDSGILSEGDRAGIELFLATNTYPFASEPQAERARRALATYFDRYSAANRLLLRIASCWGDSARLREIHSQLLEDLASIRTERAQQAASPTEALLRAGQSFRMLQPVLRAYAESGDAASVVEILAAWSGDVSAQPLVQVPLLAVPGHPVGTLWVSGETVAPMDTTPKENFGDFLAALNAFLDVTILFGDQPSLRPRQRGGGMHPHPEYGRRFEAESIRLLRLDALSEFGTPLPDRLVLAPGLTVPVQPLLLRHRGHNAALSVSLREPLPVRPLRHVALLGDNTMSSAFELDAVTSILERAGVAVDRISPTADAFKSAYSDTRYDALWVAAHGEYRSFQLERSALVLGESEELSLDDLAALPAPSGDRRLLVLNVCSGGHSATFGGPLGVGLGPVLVGRSQTVISHLWPVGFQFAGAFGVLLADAHVRLKDHLDAYGESMQVVLAGRESMLQRLALLPNAAPVAERLHEGIDVGNIASWGAPTLLI
;
A
#
# COMPACT_ATOMS: atom_id res chain seq x y z
N MET A 1 -21.68 -44.91 -2.01
CA MET A 1 -22.31 -44.41 -0.77
C MET A 1 -23.76 -44.89 -0.66
N SER A 2 -24.27 -45.27 0.52
CA SER A 2 -25.73 -45.33 0.72
C SER A 2 -26.31 -43.93 0.51
N GLN A 3 -27.45 -43.78 -0.18
CA GLN A 3 -28.15 -42.49 -0.41
C GLN A 3 -28.14 -41.50 0.80
N PRO A 4 -28.19 -41.93 2.07
CA PRO A 4 -28.13 -41.03 3.22
C PRO A 4 -26.83 -40.23 3.37
N ALA A 5 -25.66 -40.81 3.09
CA ALA A 5 -24.38 -40.13 3.30
C ALA A 5 -24.12 -39.05 2.23
N GLN A 6 -24.63 -39.26 1.01
CA GLN A 6 -24.46 -38.33 -0.11
C GLN A 6 -25.39 -37.13 0.03
N ARG A 7 -26.63 -37.36 0.49
CA ARG A 7 -27.52 -36.26 0.93
C ARG A 7 -26.89 -35.45 2.05
N ARG A 8 -26.32 -36.12 3.06
CA ARG A 8 -25.68 -35.44 4.19
C ARG A 8 -24.43 -34.64 3.79
N PHE A 9 -23.69 -35.04 2.76
CA PHE A 9 -22.58 -34.25 2.22
C PHE A 9 -23.05 -32.97 1.56
N VAL A 10 -24.01 -33.08 0.63
CA VAL A 10 -24.57 -31.94 -0.10
C VAL A 10 -25.29 -30.97 0.85
N GLU A 11 -25.92 -31.49 1.91
CA GLU A 11 -26.54 -30.68 2.97
C GLU A 11 -25.51 -29.91 3.81
N VAL A 12 -24.33 -30.48 4.07
CA VAL A 12 -23.31 -29.89 4.95
C VAL A 12 -22.33 -29.00 4.19
N PHE A 13 -22.03 -29.33 2.93
CA PHE A 13 -21.08 -28.62 2.07
C PHE A 13 -21.71 -28.21 0.73
N PRO A 14 -22.78 -27.39 0.73
CA PRO A 14 -23.48 -27.03 -0.50
C PRO A 14 -22.56 -26.32 -1.51
N ARG A 15 -21.56 -25.55 -1.07
CA ARG A 15 -20.61 -24.91 -1.99
C ARG A 15 -19.65 -25.89 -2.66
N LEU A 16 -19.34 -27.03 -2.06
CA LEU A 16 -18.48 -28.03 -2.69
C LEU A 16 -19.26 -28.99 -3.58
N ALA A 17 -20.58 -29.08 -3.41
CA ALA A 17 -21.45 -29.94 -4.21
C ALA A 17 -21.34 -29.64 -5.72
N ASP A 18 -21.30 -28.35 -6.10
CA ASP A 18 -21.20 -27.93 -7.51
C ASP A 18 -19.90 -28.41 -8.20
N VAL A 19 -18.79 -28.48 -7.45
CA VAL A 19 -17.49 -28.94 -7.97
C VAL A 19 -17.38 -30.47 -7.90
N ALA A 20 -18.05 -31.08 -6.91
CA ALA A 20 -18.12 -32.51 -6.75
C ALA A 20 -18.92 -33.20 -7.88
N GLU A 21 -19.92 -32.55 -8.47
CA GLU A 21 -20.66 -33.14 -9.60
C GLU A 21 -19.79 -33.34 -10.84
N ASP A 22 -18.81 -32.46 -11.07
CA ASP A 22 -17.89 -32.54 -12.21
C ASP A 22 -16.66 -33.42 -11.93
N VAL A 23 -16.18 -33.46 -10.68
CA VAL A 23 -14.89 -34.09 -10.32
C VAL A 23 -15.06 -35.44 -9.61
N LEU A 24 -16.18 -35.67 -8.91
CA LEU A 24 -16.45 -36.89 -8.14
C LEU A 24 -17.56 -37.84 -8.68
N PRO A 25 -18.06 -37.77 -9.95
CA PRO A 25 -19.26 -38.52 -10.35
C PRO A 25 -19.08 -40.05 -10.40
N GLU A 26 -17.88 -40.57 -10.66
CA GLU A 26 -17.60 -42.02 -10.65
C GLU A 26 -17.36 -42.59 -9.24
N PHE A 27 -16.91 -41.76 -8.30
CA PHE A 27 -16.41 -42.23 -7.00
C PHE A 27 -17.46 -42.22 -5.88
N ALA A 28 -18.38 -41.25 -5.91
CA ALA A 28 -19.53 -41.19 -4.98
C ALA A 28 -20.42 -42.47 -5.04
N ARG A 29 -20.34 -43.21 -6.15
CA ARG A 29 -21.19 -44.38 -6.44
C ARG A 29 -20.70 -45.71 -5.85
N SER A 30 -19.43 -45.90 -5.44
CA SER A 30 -18.89 -47.27 -5.29
C SER A 30 -18.19 -47.69 -3.98
N LEU A 31 -17.91 -46.82 -2.99
CA LEU A 31 -17.17 -47.25 -1.77
C LEU A 31 -17.86 -46.90 -0.42
N PRO A 32 -17.55 -47.63 0.68
CA PRO A 32 -17.98 -47.30 2.04
C PRO A 32 -17.32 -46.01 2.55
N PHE A 33 -18.05 -45.23 3.36
CA PHE A 33 -17.58 -43.95 3.88
C PHE A 33 -16.34 -44.15 4.77
N HIS A 34 -15.18 -43.65 4.31
CA HIS A 34 -13.95 -43.61 5.08
C HIS A 34 -13.61 -42.14 5.38
N PRO A 35 -13.65 -41.67 6.65
CA PRO A 35 -13.50 -40.26 7.00
C PRO A 35 -12.26 -39.59 6.39
N LEU A 36 -11.15 -40.32 6.29
CA LEU A 36 -9.91 -39.82 5.69
C LEU A 36 -9.98 -39.59 4.19
N GLN A 37 -10.63 -40.49 3.46
CA GLN A 37 -10.76 -40.38 2.01
C GLN A 37 -11.70 -39.22 1.66
N PHE A 38 -12.79 -39.14 2.41
CA PHE A 38 -13.73 -38.04 2.33
C PHE A 38 -13.08 -36.66 2.55
N LEU A 39 -12.16 -36.54 3.51
CA LEU A 39 -11.48 -35.28 3.78
C LEU A 39 -10.39 -34.94 2.74
N GLN A 40 -9.71 -35.94 2.17
CA GLN A 40 -8.81 -35.73 1.03
C GLN A 40 -9.56 -35.23 -0.20
N GLU A 41 -10.76 -35.75 -0.45
CA GLU A 41 -11.65 -35.27 -1.51
C GLU A 41 -12.15 -33.86 -1.23
N LEU A 42 -12.51 -33.56 0.02
CA LEU A 42 -12.92 -32.22 0.46
C LEU A 42 -11.79 -31.20 0.24
N LEU A 43 -10.55 -31.56 0.60
CA LEU A 43 -9.35 -30.76 0.37
C LEU A 43 -9.16 -30.48 -1.12
N LEU A 44 -9.16 -31.52 -1.96
CA LEU A 44 -8.98 -31.38 -3.40
C LEU A 44 -10.08 -30.53 -4.04
N ALA A 45 -11.34 -30.74 -3.66
CA ALA A 45 -12.47 -29.97 -4.17
C ALA A 45 -12.38 -28.49 -3.75
N ALA A 46 -11.97 -28.22 -2.50
CA ALA A 46 -11.74 -26.86 -2.03
C ALA A 46 -10.62 -26.17 -2.82
N GLU A 47 -9.48 -26.84 -3.01
CA GLU A 47 -8.36 -26.30 -3.78
C GLU A 47 -8.75 -25.99 -5.24
N LEU A 48 -9.44 -26.93 -5.91
CA LEU A 48 -9.90 -26.73 -7.29
C LEU A 48 -10.90 -25.57 -7.40
N LYS A 49 -11.85 -25.48 -6.45
CA LYS A 49 -12.81 -24.37 -6.43
C LYS A 49 -12.10 -23.03 -6.25
N GLN A 50 -11.18 -22.96 -5.29
CA GLN A 50 -10.41 -21.74 -5.00
C GLN A 50 -9.52 -21.34 -6.19
N GLN A 51 -8.84 -22.28 -6.83
CA GLN A 51 -8.01 -22.01 -8.02
C GLN A 51 -8.85 -21.51 -9.21
N ASN A 52 -10.02 -22.11 -9.44
CA ASN A 52 -10.94 -21.67 -10.48
C ASN A 52 -11.43 -20.23 -10.24
N GLU A 53 -11.82 -19.92 -9.01
CA GLU A 53 -12.33 -18.59 -8.64
C GLU A 53 -11.24 -17.52 -8.66
N TRP A 54 -10.04 -17.84 -8.18
CA TRP A 54 -8.88 -16.97 -8.30
C TRP A 54 -8.59 -16.61 -9.76
N THR A 55 -8.57 -17.62 -10.64
CA THR A 55 -8.29 -17.44 -12.07
C THR A 55 -9.39 -16.64 -12.78
N ARG A 56 -10.65 -16.75 -12.33
CA ARG A 56 -11.81 -16.10 -12.96
C ARG A 56 -12.10 -14.69 -12.43
N ALA A 57 -11.96 -14.47 -11.12
CA ALA A 57 -12.56 -13.33 -10.43
C ALA A 57 -11.65 -12.70 -9.34
N GLY A 58 -10.41 -13.18 -9.18
CA GLY A 58 -9.40 -12.54 -8.34
C GLY A 58 -9.56 -12.75 -6.84
N LEU A 59 -8.89 -11.91 -6.04
CA LEU A 59 -8.66 -12.14 -4.60
C LEU A 59 -9.95 -12.06 -3.79
N THR A 60 -10.81 -11.09 -4.10
CA THR A 60 -12.07 -10.86 -3.38
C THR A 60 -13.04 -12.04 -3.56
N ALA A 61 -13.10 -12.61 -4.76
CA ALA A 61 -13.92 -13.79 -5.02
C ALA A 61 -13.36 -15.03 -4.31
N LEU A 62 -12.05 -15.23 -4.37
CA LEU A 62 -11.34 -16.28 -3.63
C LEU A 62 -11.64 -16.18 -2.13
N GLU A 63 -11.56 -14.99 -1.55
CA GLU A 63 -11.86 -14.73 -0.15
C GLU A 63 -13.32 -15.06 0.20
N ALA A 64 -14.28 -14.54 -0.56
CA ALA A 64 -15.70 -14.78 -0.32
C ALA A 64 -16.07 -16.27 -0.33
N VAL A 65 -15.49 -17.03 -1.26
CA VAL A 65 -15.66 -18.48 -1.34
C VAL A 65 -15.03 -19.17 -0.13
N SER A 66 -13.82 -18.77 0.25
CA SER A 66 -13.08 -19.35 1.37
C SER A 66 -13.77 -19.12 2.71
N VAL A 67 -14.36 -17.95 2.94
CA VAL A 67 -15.18 -17.67 4.14
C VAL A 67 -16.40 -18.60 4.18
N GLY A 68 -17.06 -18.80 3.03
CA GLY A 68 -18.17 -19.74 2.92
C GLY A 68 -17.77 -21.16 3.28
N LEU A 69 -16.64 -21.64 2.74
CA LEU A 69 -16.11 -22.97 3.02
C LEU A 69 -15.73 -23.16 4.50
N LEU A 70 -15.12 -22.15 5.13
CA LEU A 70 -14.78 -22.22 6.56
C LEU A 70 -16.02 -22.30 7.45
N ARG A 71 -17.11 -21.59 7.13
CA ARG A 71 -18.38 -21.69 7.85
C ARG A 71 -19.02 -23.06 7.72
N GLU A 72 -19.01 -23.62 6.50
CA GLU A 72 -19.47 -24.99 6.26
C GLU A 72 -18.62 -26.00 7.03
N LEU A 73 -17.31 -25.85 7.04
CA LEU A 73 -16.37 -26.69 7.79
C LEU A 73 -16.62 -26.63 9.30
N GLN A 74 -16.93 -25.45 9.84
CA GLN A 74 -17.24 -25.27 11.26
C GLN A 74 -18.60 -25.91 11.62
N ALA A 75 -19.62 -25.76 10.77
CA ALA A 75 -20.90 -26.44 10.94
C ALA A 75 -20.75 -27.96 10.86
N ALA A 76 -19.93 -28.44 9.92
CA ALA A 76 -19.59 -29.85 9.79
C ALA A 76 -18.89 -30.38 11.04
N ARG A 77 -17.88 -29.68 11.55
CA ARG A 77 -17.12 -30.08 12.75
C ARG A 77 -18.01 -30.35 13.96
N ALA A 78 -19.12 -29.64 14.12
CA ALA A 78 -20.09 -29.90 15.20
C ALA A 78 -20.81 -31.26 15.07
N LEU A 79 -20.80 -31.88 13.89
CA LEU A 79 -21.42 -33.17 13.59
C LEU A 79 -20.47 -34.35 13.71
N PHE A 80 -19.15 -34.12 13.78
CA PHE A 80 -18.11 -35.15 13.88
C PHE A 80 -17.43 -35.09 15.26
N GLY A 81 -17.04 -36.25 15.81
CA GLY A 81 -16.40 -36.33 17.13
C GLY A 81 -14.94 -35.82 17.16
N ASP A 82 -14.38 -35.69 18.36
CA ASP A 82 -13.03 -35.16 18.60
C ASP A 82 -11.92 -35.88 17.84
N GLU A 83 -12.10 -37.17 17.53
CA GLU A 83 -11.13 -37.97 16.75
C GLU A 83 -10.89 -37.42 15.33
N SER A 84 -11.83 -36.63 14.79
CA SER A 84 -11.70 -36.00 13.45
C SER A 84 -11.13 -34.59 13.50
N ARG A 85 -10.89 -34.02 14.70
CA ARG A 85 -10.51 -32.61 14.89
C ARG A 85 -9.27 -32.22 14.09
N LEU A 86 -8.20 -33.01 14.17
CA LEU A 86 -6.95 -32.75 13.46
C LEU A 86 -7.15 -32.67 11.93
N LEU A 87 -8.05 -33.50 11.40
CA LEU A 87 -8.35 -33.52 9.97
C LEU A 87 -9.10 -32.26 9.53
N PHE A 88 -10.08 -31.81 10.33
CA PHE A 88 -10.76 -30.53 10.11
C PHE A 88 -9.77 -29.36 10.17
N ASP A 89 -8.83 -29.39 11.10
CA ASP A 89 -7.83 -28.34 11.23
C ASP A 89 -6.85 -28.33 10.02
N TRP A 90 -6.54 -29.49 9.42
CA TRP A 90 -5.79 -29.54 8.15
C TRP A 90 -6.59 -28.98 6.97
N VAL A 91 -7.89 -29.25 6.86
CA VAL A 91 -8.73 -28.64 5.82
C VAL A 91 -8.81 -27.13 6.01
N LYS A 92 -8.95 -26.67 7.26
CA LYS A 92 -8.93 -25.25 7.62
C LYS A 92 -7.61 -24.60 7.17
N LEU A 93 -6.47 -25.22 7.48
CA LEU A 93 -5.15 -24.76 7.07
C LEU A 93 -5.04 -24.66 5.53
N ALA A 94 -5.50 -25.67 4.81
CA ALA A 94 -5.44 -25.72 3.35
C ALA A 94 -6.34 -24.68 2.66
N ILE A 95 -7.54 -24.41 3.19
CA ILE A 95 -8.42 -23.35 2.68
C ILE A 95 -7.78 -21.99 2.94
N ALA A 96 -7.30 -21.76 4.17
CA ALA A 96 -6.82 -20.46 4.59
C ALA A 96 -5.48 -20.08 3.94
N ARG A 97 -4.56 -21.04 3.75
CA ARG A 97 -3.26 -20.78 3.12
C ARG A 97 -3.40 -20.20 1.71
N LEU A 98 -4.40 -20.63 0.94
CA LEU A 98 -4.53 -20.24 -0.47
C LEU A 98 -4.87 -18.76 -0.58
N VAL A 99 -5.77 -18.28 0.28
CA VAL A 99 -6.07 -16.84 0.37
C VAL A 99 -4.87 -16.07 0.91
N ALA A 100 -4.20 -16.57 1.95
CA ALA A 100 -3.03 -15.93 2.51
C ALA A 100 -1.91 -15.75 1.47
N ARG A 101 -1.65 -16.81 0.68
CA ARG A 101 -0.65 -16.83 -0.37
C ARG A 101 -1.02 -15.91 -1.53
N ALA A 102 -2.25 -16.01 -2.03
CA ALA A 102 -2.73 -15.12 -3.09
C ALA A 102 -2.64 -13.64 -2.66
N ALA A 103 -3.05 -13.33 -1.42
CA ALA A 103 -2.92 -11.99 -0.86
C ALA A 103 -1.45 -11.54 -0.75
N LEU A 104 -0.54 -12.44 -0.36
CA LEU A 104 0.89 -12.13 -0.23
C LEU A 104 1.51 -11.84 -1.61
N ASP A 105 1.14 -12.62 -2.62
CA ASP A 105 1.60 -12.48 -3.99
C ASP A 105 1.05 -11.20 -4.64
N THR A 106 -0.15 -10.74 -4.24
CA THR A 106 -0.66 -9.42 -4.60
C THR A 106 -0.14 -8.30 -3.70
N GLY A 107 0.67 -8.58 -2.67
CA GLY A 107 1.19 -7.55 -1.75
C GLY A 107 0.17 -7.02 -0.73
N ASP A 108 -1.00 -7.66 -0.59
CA ASP A 108 -2.01 -7.35 0.42
C ASP A 108 -1.64 -8.02 1.75
N LEU A 109 -0.64 -7.44 2.42
CA LEU A 109 -0.12 -7.95 3.69
C LEU A 109 -1.19 -8.02 4.78
N ALA A 110 -2.21 -7.17 4.70
CA ALA A 110 -3.32 -7.18 5.62
C ALA A 110 -4.12 -8.49 5.43
N ARG A 111 -4.68 -8.75 4.25
CA ARG A 111 -5.40 -10.01 4.00
C ARG A 111 -4.51 -11.22 4.27
N THR A 112 -3.23 -11.17 3.95
CA THR A 112 -2.28 -12.24 4.32
C THR A 112 -2.26 -12.51 5.82
N HIS A 113 -2.12 -11.48 6.67
CA HIS A 113 -2.10 -11.62 8.12
C HIS A 113 -3.37 -12.33 8.64
N GLU A 114 -4.53 -11.84 8.21
CA GLU A 114 -5.82 -12.38 8.64
C GLU A 114 -5.95 -13.85 8.30
N TRP A 115 -5.60 -14.22 7.07
CA TRP A 115 -5.73 -15.58 6.61
C TRP A 115 -4.66 -16.51 7.19
N LEU A 116 -3.47 -16.01 7.52
CA LEU A 116 -2.49 -16.73 8.33
C LEU A 116 -3.02 -17.06 9.73
N ILE A 117 -3.67 -16.09 10.40
CA ILE A 117 -4.29 -16.29 11.72
C ILE A 117 -5.47 -17.25 11.63
N ARG A 118 -6.39 -17.05 10.67
CA ARG A 118 -7.55 -17.94 10.46
C ARG A 118 -7.13 -19.40 10.32
N ALA A 119 -5.97 -19.66 9.72
CA ALA A 119 -5.46 -21.01 9.52
C ALA A 119 -5.14 -21.77 10.84
N VAL A 120 -4.78 -21.06 11.91
CA VAL A 120 -4.31 -21.66 13.18
C VAL A 120 -5.09 -21.20 14.43
N ALA A 121 -5.97 -20.21 14.33
CA ALA A 121 -6.81 -19.79 15.44
C ALA A 121 -7.78 -20.91 15.86
N VAL A 122 -8.06 -21.04 17.16
CA VAL A 122 -9.10 -21.95 17.66
C VAL A 122 -10.48 -21.36 17.39
N GLU A 123 -10.62 -20.06 17.62
CA GLU A 123 -11.84 -19.28 17.40
C GLU A 123 -11.99 -18.82 15.94
N GLU A 124 -13.20 -18.38 15.56
CA GLU A 124 -13.40 -17.67 14.30
C GLU A 124 -12.76 -16.27 14.42
N TYR A 125 -11.90 -15.93 13.47
CA TYR A 125 -11.32 -14.60 13.43
C TYR A 125 -12.39 -13.56 13.09
N CYS A 126 -12.70 -12.68 14.03
CA CYS A 126 -13.66 -11.58 13.88
C CYS A 126 -12.98 -10.22 13.63
N GLY A 127 -11.65 -10.16 13.58
CA GLY A 127 -10.87 -8.93 13.42
C GLY A 127 -10.46 -8.29 14.74
N ASP A 128 -11.22 -8.52 15.82
CA ASP A 128 -11.01 -7.96 17.15
C ASP A 128 -10.99 -9.04 18.25
N GLY A 129 -9.90 -9.12 19.03
CA GLY A 129 -9.84 -10.02 20.19
C GLY A 129 -8.46 -10.58 20.49
N GLU A 130 -8.35 -11.21 21.66
CA GLU A 130 -7.25 -12.13 21.95
C GLU A 130 -7.62 -13.50 21.39
N TYR A 131 -6.78 -14.05 20.50
CA TYR A 131 -7.01 -15.33 19.85
C TYR A 131 -6.14 -16.41 20.49
N THR A 132 -6.69 -17.61 20.63
CA THR A 132 -5.91 -18.78 21.00
C THR A 132 -5.40 -19.45 19.73
N PHE A 133 -4.09 -19.72 19.66
CA PHE A 133 -3.47 -20.39 18.51
C PHE A 133 -3.24 -21.87 18.79
N ASP A 134 -3.59 -22.73 17.84
CA ASP A 134 -3.40 -24.17 17.88
C ASP A 134 -2.48 -24.61 16.72
N TYR A 135 -1.22 -24.87 17.04
CA TYR A 135 -0.21 -25.38 16.10
C TYR A 135 -0.18 -26.91 16.01
N SER A 136 -1.10 -27.61 16.68
CA SER A 136 -1.22 -29.07 16.58
C SER A 136 -1.34 -29.59 15.15
N PRO A 137 -1.94 -28.89 14.16
CA PRO A 137 -1.92 -29.32 12.77
C PRO A 137 -0.50 -29.47 12.19
N LEU A 138 0.42 -28.58 12.57
CA LEU A 138 1.81 -28.61 12.12
C LEU A 138 2.57 -29.76 12.79
N ALA A 139 2.39 -29.94 14.10
CA ALA A 139 2.98 -31.05 14.84
C ALA A 139 2.42 -32.41 14.38
N GLY A 140 1.12 -32.47 14.12
CA GLY A 140 0.42 -33.65 13.61
C GLY A 140 0.95 -34.08 12.26
N ALA A 141 1.30 -33.14 11.37
CA ALA A 141 1.90 -33.45 10.07
C ALA A 141 3.28 -34.15 10.22
N LEU A 142 4.02 -33.88 11.31
CA LEU A 142 5.30 -34.54 11.60
C LEU A 142 5.12 -35.99 12.09
N SER A 143 4.10 -36.23 12.91
CA SER A 143 3.92 -37.50 13.64
C SER A 143 2.95 -38.48 12.99
N ALA A 144 2.06 -38.01 12.10
CA ALA A 144 1.00 -38.85 11.57
C ALA A 144 1.51 -39.85 10.50
N PRO A 145 0.86 -41.03 10.38
CA PRO A 145 1.23 -42.04 9.40
C PRO A 145 1.19 -41.49 7.96
N GLN A 146 2.04 -42.02 7.08
CA GLN A 146 2.12 -41.59 5.68
C GLN A 146 0.78 -41.72 4.92
N ALA A 147 -0.05 -42.69 5.30
CA ALA A 147 -1.40 -42.85 4.73
C ALA A 147 -2.37 -41.71 5.14
N LEU A 148 -2.08 -41.00 6.24
CA LEU A 148 -2.88 -39.92 6.79
C LEU A 148 -2.41 -38.55 6.27
N VAL A 149 -1.09 -38.35 6.22
CA VAL A 149 -0.44 -37.13 5.71
C VAL A 149 -0.04 -37.37 4.25
N GLY A 150 -1.03 -37.20 3.37
CA GLY A 150 -0.81 -37.19 1.94
C GLY A 150 0.01 -35.98 1.49
N ALA A 151 0.36 -35.97 0.20
CA ALA A 151 1.13 -34.90 -0.40
C ALA A 151 0.44 -33.53 -0.25
N LEU A 152 -0.90 -33.48 -0.36
CA LEU A 152 -1.71 -32.27 -0.18
C LEU A 152 -1.54 -31.59 1.20
N VAL A 153 -1.56 -32.38 2.29
CA VAL A 153 -1.37 -31.82 3.65
C VAL A 153 0.05 -31.32 3.80
N THR A 154 1.03 -32.04 3.25
CA THR A 154 2.43 -31.62 3.26
C THR A 154 2.61 -30.30 2.51
N ASP A 155 2.08 -30.21 1.28
CA ASP A 155 2.11 -29.02 0.45
C ASP A 155 1.43 -27.84 1.17
N ALA A 156 0.30 -28.09 1.84
CA ALA A 156 -0.42 -27.07 2.57
C ALA A 156 0.37 -26.50 3.76
N VAL A 157 1.05 -27.37 4.51
CA VAL A 157 1.93 -26.97 5.61
C VAL A 157 3.14 -26.19 5.09
N LEU A 158 3.78 -26.64 4.01
CA LEU A 158 4.95 -25.97 3.43
C LEU A 158 4.61 -24.56 2.94
N ASP A 159 3.51 -24.43 2.20
CA ASP A 159 3.07 -23.15 1.65
C ASP A 159 2.64 -22.18 2.76
N TRP A 160 1.93 -22.67 3.79
CA TRP A 160 1.61 -21.85 4.95
C TRP A 160 2.87 -21.38 5.70
N LEU A 161 3.85 -22.26 5.92
CA LEU A 161 5.12 -21.91 6.56
C LEU A 161 5.91 -20.87 5.75
N GLY A 162 6.03 -21.06 4.44
CA GLY A 162 6.66 -20.11 3.53
C GLY A 162 5.96 -18.75 3.57
N THR A 163 4.63 -18.75 3.51
CA THR A 163 3.80 -17.53 3.58
C THR A 163 3.95 -16.83 4.92
N LEU A 164 3.99 -17.56 6.05
CA LEU A 164 4.22 -16.99 7.38
C LEU A 164 5.58 -16.29 7.47
N PHE A 165 6.67 -16.97 7.07
CA PHE A 165 8.01 -16.39 7.13
C PHE A 165 8.14 -15.19 6.19
N ALA A 166 7.59 -15.27 4.97
CA ALA A 166 7.58 -14.17 4.02
C ALA A 166 6.80 -12.96 4.55
N HIS A 167 5.58 -13.19 5.06
CA HIS A 167 4.74 -12.15 5.64
C HIS A 167 5.42 -11.49 6.84
N SER A 168 5.91 -12.30 7.79
CA SER A 168 6.59 -11.81 8.99
C SER A 168 7.84 -11.02 8.61
N ALA A 169 8.66 -11.53 7.68
CA ALA A 169 9.83 -10.81 7.20
C ALA A 169 9.44 -9.51 6.49
N ARG A 170 8.35 -9.45 5.71
CA ARG A 170 7.97 -8.22 4.99
C ARG A 170 7.37 -7.16 5.92
N SER A 171 6.47 -7.57 6.81
CA SER A 171 5.66 -6.68 7.65
C SER A 171 6.28 -6.37 9.02
N GLY A 172 7.12 -7.26 9.58
CA GLY A 172 7.49 -7.19 10.99
C GLY A 172 6.46 -7.79 11.95
N ASP A 173 5.31 -8.23 11.44
CA ASP A 173 4.22 -8.82 12.21
C ASP A 173 4.42 -10.32 12.43
N LEU A 174 3.63 -10.91 13.34
CA LEU A 174 3.65 -12.34 13.70
C LEU A 174 5.06 -12.83 14.08
N LEU A 175 5.96 -11.94 14.53
CA LEU A 175 7.36 -12.27 14.77
C LEU A 175 7.49 -13.37 15.84
N SER A 176 6.75 -13.27 16.93
CA SER A 176 6.73 -14.29 17.99
C SER A 176 6.27 -15.66 17.46
N HIS A 177 5.30 -15.66 16.54
CA HIS A 177 4.76 -16.88 15.93
C HIS A 177 5.78 -17.50 14.99
N ALA A 178 6.42 -16.68 14.14
CA ALA A 178 7.49 -17.13 13.26
C ALA A 178 8.70 -17.66 14.06
N GLN A 179 9.05 -17.02 15.18
CA GLN A 179 10.08 -17.50 16.11
C GLN A 179 9.76 -18.86 16.71
N GLU A 180 8.53 -19.04 17.22
CA GLU A 180 8.08 -20.32 17.80
C GLU A 180 8.10 -21.46 16.78
N ILE A 181 7.69 -21.17 15.55
CA ILE A 181 7.58 -22.15 14.45
C ILE A 181 8.89 -22.36 13.69
N PHE A 182 9.89 -21.49 13.87
CA PHE A 182 11.18 -21.55 13.18
C PHE A 182 11.88 -22.93 13.15
N PRO A 183 11.83 -23.75 14.22
CA PRO A 183 12.44 -25.08 14.22
C PRO A 183 11.68 -26.14 13.41
N VAL A 184 10.39 -25.92 13.09
CA VAL A 184 9.50 -26.92 12.47
C VAL A 184 10.02 -27.38 11.10
N PRO A 185 10.39 -26.50 10.15
CA PRO A 185 10.99 -26.92 8.87
C PRO A 185 12.23 -27.82 9.02
N GLY A 186 13.11 -27.51 9.98
CA GLY A 186 14.30 -28.33 10.24
C GLY A 186 13.94 -29.76 10.65
N LYS A 187 12.93 -29.91 11.51
CA LYS A 187 12.39 -31.23 11.90
C LYS A 187 11.76 -31.97 10.71
N MET A 188 11.07 -31.24 9.82
CA MET A 188 10.49 -31.83 8.60
C MET A 188 11.57 -32.39 7.65
N ILE A 189 12.69 -31.65 7.48
CA ILE A 189 13.86 -32.12 6.72
C ILE A 189 14.40 -33.41 7.32
N SER A 190 14.69 -33.41 8.62
CA SER A 190 15.27 -34.57 9.30
C SER A 190 14.35 -35.79 9.28
N ALA A 191 13.04 -35.59 9.27
CA ALA A 191 12.04 -36.65 9.16
C ALA A 191 11.79 -37.13 7.71
N GLY A 192 12.49 -36.56 6.71
CA GLY A 192 12.34 -36.92 5.30
C GLY A 192 10.99 -36.51 4.69
N ILE A 193 10.23 -35.62 5.33
CA ILE A 193 8.86 -35.27 4.93
C ILE A 193 8.83 -34.58 3.56
N PHE A 194 9.90 -33.87 3.18
CA PHE A 194 9.97 -33.18 1.89
C PHE A 194 9.99 -34.14 0.69
N SER A 195 10.42 -35.40 0.87
CA SER A 195 10.27 -36.44 -0.17
C SER A 195 8.81 -36.76 -0.50
N ARG A 196 7.86 -36.30 0.32
CA ARG A 196 6.42 -36.51 0.17
C ARG A 196 5.68 -35.33 -0.45
N ALA A 197 6.34 -34.18 -0.65
CA ALA A 197 5.73 -33.01 -1.27
C ALA A 197 5.43 -33.29 -2.74
N SER A 198 4.28 -32.85 -3.25
CA SER A 198 3.96 -32.99 -4.67
C SER A 198 4.80 -32.02 -5.51
N PHE A 199 5.18 -30.89 -4.91
CA PHE A 199 5.84 -29.78 -5.58
C PHE A 199 7.16 -29.43 -4.90
N PRO A 200 8.32 -29.83 -5.49
CA PRO A 200 9.64 -29.47 -4.97
C PRO A 200 9.85 -27.95 -4.79
N SER A 201 9.18 -27.14 -5.62
CA SER A 201 9.23 -25.67 -5.53
C SER A 201 8.68 -25.11 -4.22
N LEU A 202 7.70 -25.75 -3.57
CA LEU A 202 7.17 -25.31 -2.27
C LEU A 202 8.20 -25.49 -1.15
N VAL A 203 8.98 -26.57 -1.22
CA VAL A 203 10.08 -26.81 -0.29
C VAL A 203 11.14 -25.71 -0.44
N LEU A 204 11.52 -25.40 -1.68
CA LEU A 204 12.51 -24.36 -1.97
C LEU A 204 12.02 -22.98 -1.52
N ASP A 205 10.78 -22.60 -1.85
CA ASP A 205 10.22 -21.32 -1.43
C ASP A 205 10.20 -21.21 0.09
N MET A 206 9.66 -22.21 0.81
CA MET A 206 9.67 -22.22 2.27
C MET A 206 11.08 -22.06 2.85
N LEU A 207 12.08 -22.77 2.31
CA LEU A 207 13.48 -22.64 2.75
C LEU A 207 14.04 -21.23 2.50
N MET A 208 13.78 -20.64 1.33
CA MET A 208 14.19 -19.27 1.00
C MET A 208 13.54 -18.25 1.95
N GLN A 209 12.22 -18.35 2.18
CA GLN A 209 11.51 -17.44 3.09
C GLN A 209 12.00 -17.59 4.54
N ARG A 210 12.26 -18.82 4.99
CA ARG A 210 12.84 -19.08 6.32
C ARG A 210 14.23 -18.47 6.46
N ALA A 211 15.10 -18.65 5.47
CA ALA A 211 16.44 -18.07 5.46
C ALA A 211 16.38 -16.54 5.41
N GLN A 212 15.48 -15.96 4.61
CA GLN A 212 15.24 -14.51 4.54
C GLN A 212 14.83 -13.95 5.90
N TRP A 213 13.88 -14.61 6.54
CA TRP A 213 13.38 -14.23 7.86
C TRP A 213 14.52 -14.28 8.90
N ALA A 214 15.30 -15.37 8.93
CA ALA A 214 16.42 -15.53 9.86
C ALA A 214 17.51 -14.47 9.66
N ALA A 215 17.87 -14.19 8.40
CA ALA A 215 18.83 -13.15 8.04
C ALA A 215 18.35 -11.76 8.48
N ARG A 216 17.07 -11.46 8.25
CA ARG A 216 16.50 -10.16 8.57
C ARG A 216 16.49 -9.89 10.06
N TYR A 217 16.08 -10.86 10.87
CA TYR A 217 16.08 -10.73 12.33
C TYR A 217 17.42 -11.10 12.98
N GLN A 218 18.49 -11.12 12.17
CA GLN A 218 19.87 -11.36 12.59
C GLN A 218 20.01 -12.55 13.54
N SER A 219 19.24 -13.61 13.28
CA SER A 219 19.40 -14.83 14.04
C SER A 219 20.80 -15.39 13.78
N GLN A 220 21.44 -15.89 14.83
CA GLN A 220 22.67 -16.68 14.70
C GLN A 220 22.45 -17.89 13.76
N ASP A 221 21.20 -18.26 13.52
CA ASP A 221 20.79 -19.35 12.64
C ASP A 221 20.67 -18.96 11.15
N ALA A 222 20.91 -17.70 10.75
CA ALA A 222 20.71 -17.29 9.35
C ALA A 222 21.51 -18.14 8.35
N GLN A 223 22.79 -18.39 8.64
CA GLN A 223 23.62 -19.28 7.81
C GLN A 223 23.12 -20.73 7.85
N ALA A 224 22.78 -21.24 9.04
CA ALA A 224 22.25 -22.59 9.19
C ALA A 224 20.91 -22.79 8.46
N ALA A 225 20.08 -21.75 8.38
CA ALA A 225 18.82 -21.77 7.65
C ALA A 225 19.02 -21.78 6.13
N ALA A 226 20.08 -21.15 5.62
CA ALA A 226 20.44 -21.13 4.20
C ALA A 226 21.26 -22.34 3.74
N ALA A 227 21.92 -23.07 4.66
CA ALA A 227 22.78 -24.20 4.32
C ALA A 227 22.12 -25.26 3.41
N PRO A 228 20.87 -25.70 3.65
CA PRO A 228 20.20 -26.65 2.75
C PRO A 228 20.03 -26.13 1.32
N LEU A 229 19.84 -24.81 1.13
CA LEU A 229 19.73 -24.21 -0.20
C LEU A 229 21.06 -24.25 -0.95
N LEU A 230 22.17 -23.99 -0.25
CA LEU A 230 23.52 -24.05 -0.83
C LEU A 230 23.89 -25.49 -1.22
N GLU A 231 23.59 -26.47 -0.36
CA GLU A 231 23.80 -27.89 -0.66
C GLU A 231 22.98 -28.34 -1.89
N LEU A 232 21.72 -27.90 -1.99
CA LEU A 232 20.87 -28.20 -3.14
C LEU A 232 21.41 -27.59 -4.43
N LEU A 233 21.94 -26.37 -4.38
CA LEU A 233 22.57 -25.71 -5.53
C LEU A 233 23.77 -26.51 -6.05
N ASP A 234 24.59 -27.05 -5.14
CA ASP A 234 25.78 -27.83 -5.48
C ASP A 234 25.47 -29.28 -5.92
N SER A 235 24.30 -29.82 -5.55
CA SER A 235 23.94 -31.22 -5.75
C SER A 235 23.84 -31.70 -7.21
N GLY A 236 23.69 -30.79 -8.17
CA GLY A 236 23.38 -31.17 -9.57
C GLY A 236 21.91 -31.51 -9.85
N ILE A 237 21.05 -31.66 -8.82
CA ILE A 237 19.70 -32.25 -8.96
C ILE A 237 18.62 -31.24 -9.37
N LEU A 238 18.83 -29.94 -9.08
CA LEU A 238 17.85 -28.90 -9.32
C LEU A 238 17.62 -28.62 -10.81
N SER A 239 16.36 -28.32 -11.17
CA SER A 239 16.01 -27.77 -12.48
C SER A 239 16.67 -26.40 -12.69
N GLU A 240 16.83 -25.96 -13.94
CA GLU A 240 17.37 -24.63 -14.23
C GLU A 240 16.54 -23.50 -13.60
N GLY A 241 15.20 -23.66 -13.57
CA GLY A 241 14.31 -22.67 -12.96
C GLY A 241 14.52 -22.55 -11.45
N ASP A 242 14.65 -23.68 -10.76
CA ASP A 242 14.92 -23.71 -9.33
C ASP A 242 16.29 -23.10 -9.00
N ARG A 243 17.31 -23.41 -9.81
CA ARG A 243 18.65 -22.80 -9.68
C ARG A 243 18.62 -21.29 -9.84
N ALA A 244 17.90 -20.80 -10.86
CA ALA A 244 17.72 -19.38 -11.07
C ALA A 244 17.00 -18.71 -9.88
N GLY A 245 15.97 -19.35 -9.32
CA GLY A 245 15.28 -18.86 -8.12
C GLY A 245 16.19 -18.73 -6.90
N ILE A 246 17.02 -19.75 -6.63
CA ILE A 246 17.98 -19.72 -5.53
C ILE A 246 19.06 -18.65 -5.76
N GLU A 247 19.62 -18.54 -6.97
CA GLU A 247 20.63 -17.54 -7.27
C GLU A 247 20.08 -16.11 -7.17
N LEU A 248 18.84 -15.87 -7.61
CA LEU A 248 18.14 -14.61 -7.39
C LEU A 248 18.03 -14.29 -5.89
N PHE A 249 17.58 -15.25 -5.09
CA PHE A 249 17.45 -15.08 -3.64
C PHE A 249 18.78 -14.73 -2.99
N LEU A 250 19.84 -15.47 -3.30
CA LEU A 250 21.17 -15.26 -2.73
C LEU A 250 21.80 -13.93 -3.19
N ALA A 251 21.53 -13.51 -4.42
CA ALA A 251 22.06 -12.26 -4.99
C ALA A 251 21.37 -11.00 -4.45
N THR A 252 20.09 -11.08 -4.09
CA THR A 252 19.25 -9.91 -3.78
C THR A 252 18.94 -9.73 -2.30
N ASN A 253 19.35 -10.69 -1.45
CA ASN A 253 19.25 -10.54 0.00
C ASN A 253 20.33 -9.58 0.52
N THR A 254 20.09 -8.84 1.59
CA THR A 254 21.12 -7.98 2.21
C THR A 254 22.12 -8.76 3.06
N TYR A 255 21.79 -9.99 3.45
CA TYR A 255 22.68 -10.84 4.24
C TYR A 255 23.61 -11.68 3.34
N PRO A 256 24.94 -11.66 3.56
CA PRO A 256 25.88 -12.42 2.76
C PRO A 256 25.90 -13.90 3.19
N PHE A 257 24.98 -14.70 2.66
CA PHE A 257 24.92 -16.14 2.92
C PHE A 257 26.12 -16.92 2.34
N ALA A 258 26.83 -16.32 1.37
CA ALA A 258 27.97 -16.92 0.70
C ALA A 258 29.19 -15.98 0.77
N SER A 259 30.39 -16.55 0.59
CA SER A 259 31.64 -15.78 0.57
C SER A 259 31.80 -14.90 -0.67
N GLU A 260 31.07 -15.21 -1.74
CA GLU A 260 31.08 -14.43 -2.97
C GLU A 260 30.35 -13.09 -2.78
N PRO A 261 30.92 -11.96 -3.26
CA PRO A 261 30.24 -10.67 -3.25
C PRO A 261 28.91 -10.73 -4.01
N GLN A 262 27.85 -10.23 -3.39
CA GLN A 262 26.50 -10.28 -3.95
C GLN A 262 26.37 -9.61 -5.32
N ALA A 263 27.08 -8.50 -5.55
CA ALA A 263 27.10 -7.82 -6.84
C ALA A 263 27.67 -8.69 -7.97
N GLU A 264 28.70 -9.51 -7.69
CA GLU A 264 29.25 -10.45 -8.68
C GLU A 264 28.27 -11.58 -8.95
N ARG A 265 27.68 -12.14 -7.89
CA ARG A 265 26.65 -13.18 -8.01
C ARG A 265 25.45 -12.69 -8.83
N ALA A 266 24.99 -11.46 -8.59
CA ALA A 266 23.90 -10.85 -9.33
C ALA A 266 24.23 -10.72 -10.83
N ARG A 267 25.47 -10.32 -11.17
CA ARG A 267 25.95 -10.25 -12.55
C ARG A 267 25.99 -11.63 -13.22
N ARG A 268 26.53 -12.64 -12.53
CA ARG A 268 26.51 -14.02 -13.03
C ARG A 268 25.09 -14.51 -13.25
N ALA A 269 24.22 -14.34 -12.26
CA ALA A 269 22.82 -14.76 -12.33
C ALA A 269 22.11 -14.13 -13.53
N LEU A 270 22.27 -12.82 -13.74
CA LEU A 270 21.75 -12.14 -14.93
C LEU A 270 22.32 -12.70 -16.23
N ALA A 271 23.64 -12.92 -16.31
CA ALA A 271 24.27 -13.44 -17.52
C ALA A 271 23.84 -14.88 -17.85
N THR A 272 23.62 -15.72 -16.84
CA THR A 272 23.29 -17.14 -17.01
C THR A 272 21.79 -17.39 -17.19
N TYR A 273 20.93 -16.65 -16.49
CA TYR A 273 19.50 -16.96 -16.38
C TYR A 273 18.58 -15.83 -16.85
N PHE A 274 19.08 -14.91 -17.68
CA PHE A 274 18.33 -13.72 -18.14
C PHE A 274 16.91 -14.03 -18.60
N ASP A 275 16.75 -15.01 -19.49
CA ASP A 275 15.46 -15.37 -20.12
C ASP A 275 14.50 -16.12 -19.18
N ARG A 276 14.97 -16.51 -17.98
CA ARG A 276 14.15 -17.18 -16.96
C ARG A 276 13.55 -16.19 -15.97
N TYR A 277 14.10 -14.98 -15.87
CA TYR A 277 13.63 -13.98 -14.92
C TYR A 277 12.52 -13.11 -15.51
N SER A 278 11.49 -12.88 -14.70
CA SER A 278 10.53 -11.80 -14.95
C SER A 278 11.23 -10.44 -14.95
N ALA A 279 10.62 -9.43 -15.54
CA ALA A 279 11.19 -8.08 -15.54
C ALA A 279 11.46 -7.55 -14.12
N ALA A 280 10.60 -7.90 -13.15
CA ALA A 280 10.79 -7.57 -11.74
C ALA A 280 12.07 -8.20 -11.15
N ASN A 281 12.33 -9.48 -11.45
CA ASN A 281 13.51 -10.19 -10.98
C ASN A 281 14.79 -9.67 -11.65
N ARG A 282 14.72 -9.33 -12.95
CA ARG A 282 15.84 -8.67 -13.65
C ARG A 282 16.19 -7.32 -13.04
N LEU A 283 15.18 -6.51 -12.72
CA LEU A 283 15.37 -5.22 -12.05
C LEU A 283 16.09 -5.40 -10.70
N LEU A 284 15.64 -6.33 -9.86
CA LEU A 284 16.27 -6.60 -8.56
C LEU A 284 17.74 -7.00 -8.70
N LEU A 285 18.04 -7.90 -9.65
CA LEU A 285 19.40 -8.33 -9.91
C LEU A 285 20.27 -7.20 -10.46
N ARG A 286 19.73 -6.34 -11.33
CA ARG A 286 20.46 -5.17 -11.83
C ARG A 286 20.79 -4.20 -10.71
N ILE A 287 19.84 -3.92 -9.82
CA ILE A 287 20.07 -3.10 -8.63
C ILE A 287 21.15 -3.73 -7.74
N ALA A 288 21.04 -5.04 -7.45
CA ALA A 288 22.02 -5.76 -6.64
C ALA A 288 23.42 -5.79 -7.29
N SER A 289 23.49 -5.82 -8.62
CA SER A 289 24.76 -5.79 -9.38
C SER A 289 25.56 -4.49 -9.21
N CYS A 290 24.93 -3.44 -8.67
CA CYS A 290 25.51 -2.12 -8.44
C CYS A 290 25.73 -1.79 -6.97
N TRP A 291 25.52 -2.74 -6.05
CA TRP A 291 25.71 -2.45 -4.62
C TRP A 291 27.14 -1.97 -4.31
N GLY A 292 27.22 -0.76 -3.79
CA GLY A 292 28.48 -0.07 -3.49
C GLY A 292 29.17 0.59 -4.70
N ASP A 293 28.53 0.62 -5.88
CA ASP A 293 29.11 1.18 -7.11
C ASP A 293 28.13 2.15 -7.82
N SER A 294 28.14 3.41 -7.40
CA SER A 294 27.31 4.46 -7.99
C SER A 294 27.69 4.80 -9.44
N ALA A 295 28.94 4.55 -9.85
CA ALA A 295 29.36 4.79 -11.23
C ALA A 295 28.69 3.77 -12.17
N ARG A 296 28.73 2.49 -11.78
CA ARG A 296 28.03 1.42 -12.50
C ARG A 296 26.52 1.65 -12.54
N LEU A 297 25.94 2.14 -11.46
CA LEU A 297 24.51 2.46 -11.42
C LEU A 297 24.12 3.47 -12.53
N ARG A 298 24.95 4.48 -12.79
CA ARG A 298 24.73 5.42 -13.90
C ARG A 298 24.89 4.75 -15.27
N GLU A 299 25.88 3.86 -15.42
CA GLU A 299 26.07 3.11 -16.67
C GLU A 299 24.86 2.24 -17.03
N ILE A 300 24.19 1.67 -16.02
CA ILE A 300 23.05 0.76 -16.24
C ILE A 300 21.67 1.44 -16.23
N HIS A 301 21.63 2.77 -16.13
CA HIS A 301 20.39 3.53 -15.93
C HIS A 301 19.34 3.24 -17.00
N SER A 302 19.74 3.21 -18.28
CA SER A 302 18.81 2.94 -19.38
C SER A 302 18.20 1.53 -19.30
N GLN A 303 18.97 0.53 -18.86
CA GLN A 303 18.43 -0.82 -18.69
C GLN A 303 17.47 -0.92 -17.50
N LEU A 304 17.65 -0.10 -16.46
CA LEU A 304 16.65 0.01 -15.38
C LEU A 304 15.33 0.53 -15.94
N LEU A 305 15.35 1.56 -16.78
CA LEU A 305 14.14 2.10 -17.42
C LEU A 305 13.44 1.08 -18.34
N GLU A 306 14.21 0.24 -19.06
CA GLU A 306 13.67 -0.84 -19.89
C GLU A 306 12.96 -1.93 -19.05
N ASP A 307 13.57 -2.37 -17.96
CA ASP A 307 12.94 -3.33 -17.04
C ASP A 307 11.69 -2.73 -16.38
N LEU A 308 11.72 -1.45 -16.01
CA LEU A 308 10.56 -0.72 -15.48
C LEU A 308 9.40 -0.64 -16.49
N ALA A 309 9.69 -0.37 -17.76
CA ALA A 309 8.67 -0.37 -18.81
C ALA A 309 8.06 -1.77 -19.02
N SER A 310 8.89 -2.81 -18.91
CA SER A 310 8.44 -4.21 -18.99
C SER A 310 7.53 -4.57 -17.81
N ILE A 311 7.93 -4.24 -16.57
CA ILE A 311 7.12 -4.43 -15.37
C ILE A 311 5.76 -3.71 -15.47
N ARG A 312 5.74 -2.48 -16.00
CA ARG A 312 4.49 -1.73 -16.22
C ARG A 312 3.55 -2.48 -17.19
N THR A 313 4.11 -3.02 -18.27
CA THR A 313 3.33 -3.78 -19.27
C THR A 313 2.76 -5.06 -18.68
N GLU A 314 3.58 -5.84 -17.95
CA GLU A 314 3.16 -7.05 -17.26
C GLU A 314 2.05 -6.77 -16.24
N ARG A 315 2.19 -5.73 -15.41
CA ARG A 315 1.16 -5.32 -14.44
C ARG A 315 -0.15 -4.92 -15.10
N ALA A 316 -0.10 -4.14 -16.17
CA ALA A 316 -1.29 -3.70 -16.88
C ALA A 316 -2.06 -4.87 -17.52
N GLN A 317 -1.35 -5.93 -17.94
CA GLN A 317 -1.96 -7.16 -18.47
C GLN A 317 -2.58 -8.05 -17.39
N GLN A 318 -2.06 -7.99 -16.17
CA GLN A 318 -2.50 -8.83 -15.05
C GLN A 318 -3.61 -8.20 -14.20
N ALA A 319 -3.73 -6.88 -14.19
CA ALA A 319 -4.72 -6.16 -13.39
C ALA A 319 -6.12 -6.23 -14.02
N ALA A 320 -7.14 -6.47 -13.21
CA ALA A 320 -8.54 -6.44 -13.64
C ALA A 320 -9.08 -5.00 -13.81
N SER A 321 -8.46 -4.01 -13.15
CA SER A 321 -8.82 -2.60 -13.27
C SER A 321 -7.59 -1.65 -13.14
N PRO A 322 -7.72 -0.37 -13.56
CA PRO A 322 -6.66 0.63 -13.36
C PRO A 322 -6.25 0.79 -11.89
N THR A 323 -7.20 0.79 -10.97
CA THR A 323 -6.92 0.88 -9.53
C THR A 323 -6.11 -0.32 -9.04
N GLU A 324 -6.43 -1.53 -9.49
CA GLU A 324 -5.65 -2.72 -9.13
C GLU A 324 -4.21 -2.63 -9.65
N ALA A 325 -4.01 -2.11 -10.86
CA ALA A 325 -2.67 -1.90 -11.41
C ALA A 325 -1.84 -0.91 -10.56
N LEU A 326 -2.47 0.20 -10.14
CA LEU A 326 -1.86 1.21 -9.26
C LEU A 326 -1.55 0.65 -7.85
N LEU A 327 -2.44 -0.16 -7.30
CA LEU A 327 -2.24 -0.85 -6.03
C LEU A 327 -1.01 -1.75 -6.06
N ARG A 328 -0.94 -2.65 -7.05
CA ARG A 328 0.20 -3.55 -7.26
C ARG A 328 1.50 -2.77 -7.45
N ALA A 329 1.42 -1.60 -8.10
CA ALA A 329 2.53 -0.68 -8.23
C ALA A 329 2.98 -0.08 -6.90
N GLY A 330 2.07 0.35 -6.03
CA GLY A 330 2.46 0.87 -4.73
C GLY A 330 3.04 -0.22 -3.81
N GLN A 331 2.46 -1.41 -3.81
CA GLN A 331 2.92 -2.54 -2.98
C GLN A 331 4.31 -3.06 -3.37
N SER A 332 4.67 -2.98 -4.66
CA SER A 332 5.97 -3.43 -5.17
C SER A 332 7.04 -2.32 -5.18
N PHE A 333 6.69 -1.08 -4.79
CA PHE A 333 7.58 0.07 -4.88
C PHE A 333 8.86 -0.07 -4.05
N ARG A 334 8.82 -0.85 -2.97
CA ARG A 334 9.98 -1.10 -2.10
C ARG A 334 11.20 -1.62 -2.87
N MET A 335 10.99 -2.31 -3.99
CA MET A 335 12.06 -2.76 -4.88
C MET A 335 12.96 -1.62 -5.38
N LEU A 336 12.44 -0.40 -5.46
CA LEU A 336 13.18 0.77 -5.94
C LEU A 336 13.97 1.48 -4.84
N GLN A 337 13.69 1.23 -3.55
CA GLN A 337 14.33 1.97 -2.47
C GLN A 337 15.87 1.98 -2.55
N PRO A 338 16.56 0.85 -2.83
CA PRO A 338 18.02 0.87 -2.92
C PRO A 338 18.53 1.79 -4.04
N VAL A 339 17.84 1.81 -5.18
CA VAL A 339 18.27 2.62 -6.33
C VAL A 339 17.97 4.11 -6.13
N LEU A 340 16.78 4.43 -5.59
CA LEU A 340 16.40 5.80 -5.27
C LEU A 340 17.36 6.41 -4.25
N ARG A 341 17.71 5.62 -3.23
CA ARG A 341 18.67 6.03 -2.20
C ARG A 341 20.06 6.27 -2.80
N ALA A 342 20.57 5.35 -3.62
CA ALA A 342 21.89 5.49 -4.22
C ALA A 342 22.01 6.73 -5.12
N TYR A 343 20.99 7.04 -5.92
CA TYR A 343 20.96 8.29 -6.69
C TYR A 343 20.89 9.52 -5.79
N ALA A 344 20.03 9.50 -4.76
CA ALA A 344 19.89 10.61 -3.82
C ALA A 344 21.19 10.90 -3.05
N GLU A 345 21.87 9.87 -2.54
CA GLU A 345 23.18 10.00 -1.87
C GLU A 345 24.26 10.59 -2.79
N SER A 346 24.13 10.39 -4.10
CA SER A 346 25.04 10.96 -5.11
C SER A 346 24.65 12.36 -5.61
N GLY A 347 23.55 12.94 -5.12
CA GLY A 347 23.05 14.22 -5.60
C GLY A 347 22.33 14.16 -6.95
N ASP A 348 21.92 12.98 -7.42
CA ASP A 348 21.28 12.81 -8.73
C ASP A 348 19.75 12.77 -8.60
N ALA A 349 19.16 13.91 -8.22
CA ALA A 349 17.72 14.02 -8.05
C ALA A 349 16.95 13.82 -9.38
N ALA A 350 17.57 14.13 -10.52
CA ALA A 350 16.97 13.96 -11.84
C ALA A 350 16.73 12.47 -12.14
N SER A 351 17.74 11.62 -11.92
CA SER A 351 17.62 10.17 -12.09
C SER A 351 16.58 9.57 -11.12
N VAL A 352 16.45 10.10 -9.91
CA VAL A 352 15.37 9.71 -8.98
C VAL A 352 14.00 10.00 -9.60
N VAL A 353 13.77 11.22 -10.10
CA VAL A 353 12.50 11.60 -10.77
C VAL A 353 12.23 10.71 -11.98
N GLU A 354 13.24 10.39 -12.78
CA GLU A 354 13.09 9.55 -13.97
C GLU A 354 12.69 8.10 -13.62
N ILE A 355 13.33 7.49 -12.62
CA ILE A 355 12.97 6.15 -12.12
C ILE A 355 11.53 6.14 -11.57
N LEU A 356 11.16 7.15 -10.77
CA LEU A 356 9.81 7.27 -10.21
C LEU A 356 8.75 7.47 -11.29
N ALA A 357 9.07 8.29 -12.30
CA ALA A 357 8.19 8.53 -13.44
C ALA A 357 8.03 7.26 -14.29
N ALA A 358 9.10 6.51 -14.53
CA ALA A 358 9.07 5.23 -15.25
C ALA A 358 8.26 4.15 -14.52
N TRP A 359 8.34 4.12 -13.18
CA TRP A 359 7.53 3.24 -12.35
C TRP A 359 6.03 3.52 -12.49
N SER A 360 5.68 4.81 -12.55
CA SER A 360 4.30 5.29 -12.53
C SER A 360 3.66 5.37 -13.93
N GLY A 361 4.46 5.58 -14.99
CA GLY A 361 3.97 5.78 -16.35
C GLY A 361 5.10 5.92 -17.38
N ASP A 362 4.76 6.35 -18.60
CA ASP A 362 5.73 6.51 -19.68
C ASP A 362 6.56 7.79 -19.52
N VAL A 363 7.87 7.68 -19.32
CA VAL A 363 8.79 8.82 -19.19
C VAL A 363 8.88 9.66 -20.46
N SER A 364 8.73 9.05 -21.64
CA SER A 364 8.94 9.72 -22.93
C SER A 364 7.80 10.63 -23.36
N ALA A 365 6.62 10.45 -22.77
CA ALA A 365 5.41 11.15 -23.20
C ALA A 365 5.43 12.65 -22.87
N GLN A 366 6.08 13.06 -21.77
CA GLN A 366 5.96 14.42 -21.23
C GLN A 366 7.21 14.84 -20.42
N PRO A 367 7.61 16.12 -20.47
CA PRO A 367 8.68 16.67 -19.64
C PRO A 367 8.52 16.38 -18.14
N LEU A 368 9.60 15.90 -17.53
CA LEU A 368 9.71 15.64 -16.10
C LEU A 368 10.16 16.89 -15.34
N VAL A 369 9.90 16.92 -14.03
CA VAL A 369 10.41 17.97 -13.14
C VAL A 369 11.93 18.00 -13.18
N GLN A 370 12.51 19.16 -13.50
CA GLN A 370 13.96 19.29 -13.72
C GLN A 370 14.76 19.60 -12.44
N VAL A 371 14.20 20.41 -11.54
CA VAL A 371 14.90 20.86 -10.32
C VAL A 371 13.98 20.66 -9.11
N PRO A 372 13.79 19.41 -8.66
CA PRO A 372 13.02 19.14 -7.45
C PRO A 372 13.83 19.49 -6.19
N LEU A 373 13.12 19.77 -5.10
CA LEU A 373 13.56 19.48 -3.75
C LEU A 373 13.12 18.05 -3.45
N LEU A 374 14.04 17.10 -3.51
CA LEU A 374 13.78 15.70 -3.21
C LEU A 374 13.95 15.46 -1.71
N ALA A 375 12.99 14.76 -1.10
CA ALA A 375 13.02 14.26 0.26
C ALA A 375 12.99 12.74 0.25
N VAL A 376 14.04 12.11 0.77
CA VAL A 376 14.17 10.65 0.94
C VAL A 376 14.12 10.32 2.43
N PRO A 377 12.91 10.11 2.99
CA PRO A 377 12.76 9.70 4.39
C PRO A 377 13.19 8.24 4.60
N GLY A 378 13.51 7.90 5.85
CA GLY A 378 13.95 6.55 6.22
C GLY A 378 15.44 6.28 5.91
N HIS A 379 16.20 7.32 5.57
CA HIS A 379 17.65 7.25 5.55
C HIS A 379 18.17 7.12 7.01
N PRO A 380 19.33 6.48 7.26
CA PRO A 380 19.89 6.40 8.62
C PRO A 380 20.04 7.74 9.35
N VAL A 381 20.10 8.86 8.62
CA VAL A 381 20.21 10.23 9.18
C VAL A 381 18.86 10.93 9.44
N GLY A 382 17.74 10.24 9.19
CA GLY A 382 16.39 10.80 9.13
C GLY A 382 15.91 10.94 7.68
N THR A 383 15.61 12.16 7.23
CA THR A 383 15.36 12.48 5.82
C THR A 383 16.61 13.02 5.16
N LEU A 384 16.99 12.43 4.02
CA LEU A 384 17.99 12.96 3.11
C LEU A 384 17.30 13.91 2.12
N TRP A 385 17.72 15.17 2.09
CA TRP A 385 17.26 16.18 1.16
C TRP A 385 18.25 16.31 0.01
N VAL A 386 17.75 16.45 -1.21
CA VAL A 386 18.58 16.62 -2.41
C VAL A 386 17.98 17.68 -3.31
N SER A 387 18.83 18.57 -3.83
CA SER A 387 18.45 19.53 -4.85
C SER A 387 19.64 19.93 -5.70
N GLY A 388 19.54 19.75 -7.02
CA GLY A 388 20.71 19.73 -7.88
C GLY A 388 21.74 18.74 -7.33
N GLU A 389 23.01 19.14 -7.31
CA GLU A 389 24.10 18.32 -6.77
C GLU A 389 24.25 18.42 -5.23
N THR A 390 23.42 19.22 -4.56
CA THR A 390 23.52 19.42 -3.10
C THR A 390 22.72 18.36 -2.36
N VAL A 391 23.36 17.74 -1.35
CA VAL A 391 22.79 16.72 -0.48
C VAL A 391 22.90 17.18 0.97
N ALA A 392 21.81 17.08 1.73
CA ALA A 392 21.78 17.43 3.16
C ALA A 392 20.98 16.40 3.98
N PRO A 393 21.31 16.15 5.26
CA PRO A 393 22.42 16.75 5.99
C PRO A 393 23.78 16.20 5.54
N MET A 394 24.81 17.06 5.54
CA MET A 394 26.21 16.63 5.39
C MET A 394 26.68 15.76 6.57
N ASP A 395 26.08 15.95 7.75
CA ASP A 395 26.30 15.09 8.91
C ASP A 395 25.62 13.73 8.69
N THR A 396 26.44 12.71 8.47
CA THR A 396 26.02 11.33 8.24
C THR A 396 25.82 10.51 9.52
N THR A 397 25.90 11.14 10.70
CA THR A 397 25.66 10.47 11.98
C THR A 397 24.25 9.86 11.99
N PRO A 398 24.11 8.55 12.24
CA PRO A 398 22.80 7.91 12.32
C PRO A 398 21.93 8.57 13.38
N LYS A 399 20.74 9.00 12.96
CA LYS A 399 19.71 9.66 13.78
C LYS A 399 18.36 8.96 13.58
N GLU A 400 18.39 7.69 13.21
CA GLU A 400 17.24 6.89 12.83
C GLU A 400 16.09 7.05 13.84
N ASN A 401 14.96 7.51 13.34
CA ASN A 401 13.76 7.77 14.13
C ASN A 401 12.48 7.39 13.39
N PHE A 402 12.61 6.66 12.28
CA PHE A 402 11.47 6.28 11.46
C PHE A 402 10.45 5.46 12.26
N GLY A 403 10.94 4.59 13.14
CA GLY A 403 10.10 3.83 14.05
C GLY A 403 9.27 4.67 15.03
N ASP A 404 9.89 5.67 15.66
CA ASP A 404 9.19 6.58 16.56
C ASP A 404 8.13 7.40 15.82
N PHE A 405 8.45 7.84 14.60
CA PHE A 405 7.52 8.49 13.70
C PHE A 405 6.33 7.59 13.35
N LEU A 406 6.56 6.34 12.94
CA LEU A 406 5.49 5.39 12.64
C LEU A 406 4.61 5.14 13.85
N ALA A 407 5.20 4.96 15.03
CA ALA A 407 4.45 4.77 16.27
C ALA A 407 3.58 6.00 16.59
N ALA A 408 4.09 7.21 16.33
CA ALA A 408 3.33 8.45 16.51
C ALA A 408 2.22 8.60 15.45
N LEU A 409 2.50 8.30 14.18
CA LEU A 409 1.53 8.32 13.08
C LEU A 409 0.40 7.31 13.30
N ASN A 410 0.73 6.08 13.68
CA ASN A 410 -0.22 5.02 13.98
C ASN A 410 -1.12 5.39 15.16
N ALA A 411 -0.55 5.96 16.23
CA ALA A 411 -1.34 6.45 17.35
C ALA A 411 -2.23 7.64 16.94
N PHE A 412 -1.71 8.53 16.10
CA PHE A 412 -2.40 9.74 15.66
C PHE A 412 -3.57 9.43 14.73
N LEU A 413 -3.43 8.56 13.72
CA LEU A 413 -4.48 8.29 12.73
C LEU A 413 -5.30 7.04 13.01
N ASP A 414 -5.03 6.37 14.15
CA ASP A 414 -5.57 5.06 14.50
C ASP A 414 -5.41 4.02 13.38
N VAL A 415 -4.22 3.98 12.80
CA VAL A 415 -3.85 3.04 11.73
C VAL A 415 -2.74 2.10 12.18
N THR A 416 -2.59 1.01 11.43
CA THR A 416 -1.45 0.10 11.55
C THR A 416 -0.64 0.17 10.27
N ILE A 417 0.32 1.07 10.24
CA ILE A 417 1.36 1.09 9.24
C ILE A 417 2.58 0.40 9.83
N LEU A 418 2.97 -0.71 9.21
CA LEU A 418 4.21 -1.41 9.54
C LEU A 418 5.23 -1.14 8.44
N PHE A 419 6.43 -0.75 8.85
CA PHE A 419 7.56 -0.57 7.94
C PHE A 419 8.84 -1.00 8.63
N GLY A 420 9.62 -1.85 7.98
CA GLY A 420 10.89 -2.31 8.54
C GLY A 420 10.73 -3.23 9.76
N ASP A 421 11.69 -3.16 10.68
CA ASP A 421 11.84 -4.06 11.83
C ASP A 421 11.25 -3.43 13.08
N GLN A 422 9.92 -3.46 13.20
CA GLN A 422 9.15 -2.83 14.27
C GLN A 422 8.40 -3.88 15.12
N PRO A 423 9.08 -4.78 15.85
CA PRO A 423 8.43 -5.85 16.60
C PRO A 423 7.52 -5.37 17.75
N SER A 424 7.63 -4.08 18.13
CA SER A 424 6.83 -3.46 19.19
C SER A 424 5.49 -2.91 18.71
N LEU A 425 5.27 -2.75 17.40
CA LEU A 425 4.00 -2.27 16.86
C LEU A 425 3.01 -3.43 16.81
N ARG A 426 2.05 -3.44 17.74
CA ARG A 426 0.87 -4.31 17.63
C ARG A 426 -0.07 -3.74 16.59
N PRO A 427 -0.59 -4.56 15.66
CA PRO A 427 -1.68 -4.13 14.79
C PRO A 427 -2.86 -3.62 15.61
N ARG A 428 -3.16 -2.32 15.49
CA ARG A 428 -4.43 -1.73 15.88
C ARG A 428 -5.49 -2.09 14.84
N GLN A 429 -6.66 -2.44 15.35
CA GLN A 429 -7.70 -3.17 14.65
C GLN A 429 -8.20 -2.43 13.40
N ARG A 430 -8.55 -3.21 12.37
CA ARG A 430 -9.23 -2.73 11.17
C ARG A 430 -10.65 -2.31 11.54
N GLY A 431 -10.92 -1.02 11.59
CA GLY A 431 -12.29 -0.55 11.81
C GLY A 431 -12.54 0.91 11.47
N GLY A 432 -11.58 1.80 11.71
CA GLY A 432 -11.75 3.23 11.44
C GLY A 432 -11.27 3.65 10.06
N GLY A 433 -11.89 4.69 9.49
CA GLY A 433 -11.17 5.59 8.60
C GLY A 433 -9.95 6.16 9.34
N MET A 434 -9.03 6.81 8.63
CA MET A 434 -7.81 7.38 9.22
C MET A 434 -8.07 8.57 10.16
N HIS A 435 -8.84 8.38 11.23
CA HIS A 435 -9.35 9.44 12.08
C HIS A 435 -8.23 9.99 12.97
N PRO A 436 -7.92 11.30 12.87
CA PRO A 436 -6.92 11.88 13.73
C PRO A 436 -7.43 11.92 15.18
N HIS A 437 -6.57 11.51 16.10
CA HIS A 437 -6.70 11.62 17.55
C HIS A 437 -5.90 12.84 18.02
N PRO A 438 -6.56 14.01 18.22
CA PRO A 438 -5.87 15.27 18.49
C PRO A 438 -4.96 15.23 19.74
N GLU A 439 -5.26 14.36 20.71
CA GLU A 439 -4.45 14.12 21.90
C GLU A 439 -3.02 13.62 21.58
N TYR A 440 -2.83 12.93 20.45
CA TYR A 440 -1.50 12.50 19.98
C TYR A 440 -0.85 13.50 19.02
N GLY A 441 -1.56 14.57 18.63
CA GLY A 441 -1.11 15.54 17.63
C GLY A 441 0.25 16.18 17.96
N ARG A 442 0.50 16.56 19.21
CA ARG A 442 1.80 17.13 19.62
C ARG A 442 2.96 16.16 19.45
N ARG A 443 2.75 14.88 19.76
CA ARG A 443 3.76 13.83 19.59
C ARG A 443 4.01 13.60 18.10
N PHE A 444 2.95 13.51 17.31
CA PHE A 444 3.06 13.33 15.86
C PHE A 444 3.80 14.50 15.19
N GLU A 445 3.51 15.74 15.57
CA GLU A 445 4.24 16.93 15.12
C GLU A 445 5.74 16.84 15.44
N ALA A 446 6.09 16.54 16.70
CA ALA A 446 7.47 16.45 17.14
C ALA A 446 8.26 15.37 16.38
N GLU A 447 7.69 14.17 16.24
CA GLU A 447 8.35 13.08 15.51
C GLU A 447 8.40 13.34 14.00
N SER A 448 7.41 14.03 13.43
CA SER A 448 7.45 14.46 12.02
C SER A 448 8.59 15.45 11.76
N ILE A 449 8.78 16.44 12.64
CA ILE A 449 9.88 17.41 12.54
C ILE A 449 11.24 16.70 12.67
N ARG A 450 11.35 15.79 13.65
CA ARG A 450 12.57 15.00 13.88
C ARG A 450 12.91 14.13 12.67
N LEU A 451 11.89 13.50 12.05
CA LEU A 451 12.08 12.65 10.87
C LEU A 451 12.53 13.50 9.67
N LEU A 452 11.76 14.55 9.38
CA LEU A 452 11.99 15.38 8.21
C LEU A 452 13.30 16.16 8.29
N ARG A 453 13.93 16.29 9.46
CA ARG A 453 15.20 17.01 9.63
C ARG A 453 15.18 18.36 8.91
N LEU A 454 14.11 19.13 9.15
CA LEU A 454 13.94 20.42 8.48
C LEU A 454 15.11 21.36 8.76
N ASP A 455 15.83 21.16 9.87
CA ASP A 455 17.10 21.80 10.22
C ASP A 455 18.19 21.64 9.15
N ALA A 456 18.22 20.54 8.41
CA ALA A 456 19.19 20.31 7.33
C ALA A 456 18.98 21.22 6.12
N LEU A 457 17.75 21.76 5.93
CA LEU A 457 17.46 22.61 4.77
C LEU A 457 18.22 23.94 4.75
N SER A 458 18.81 24.38 5.87
CA SER A 458 19.68 25.57 5.88
C SER A 458 21.03 25.35 5.21
N GLU A 459 21.36 24.11 4.84
CA GLU A 459 22.57 23.77 4.08
C GLU A 459 22.42 24.07 2.57
N PHE A 460 21.19 24.29 2.09
CA PHE A 460 20.93 24.69 0.71
C PHE A 460 21.01 26.22 0.54
N GLY A 461 21.33 26.63 -0.69
CA GLY A 461 21.14 28.01 -1.11
C GLY A 461 19.67 28.42 -1.15
N THR A 462 19.40 29.70 -0.95
CA THR A 462 18.07 30.30 -1.15
C THR A 462 17.97 30.94 -2.54
N PRO A 463 16.83 30.84 -3.24
CA PRO A 463 15.59 30.17 -2.83
C PRO A 463 15.65 28.64 -2.99
N LEU A 464 14.92 27.93 -2.13
CA LEU A 464 14.68 26.50 -2.29
C LEU A 464 13.72 26.26 -3.48
N PRO A 465 13.79 25.11 -4.18
CA PRO A 465 12.84 24.78 -5.23
C PRO A 465 11.40 24.66 -4.70
N ASP A 466 10.44 25.05 -5.53
CA ASP A 466 9.00 25.05 -5.23
C ASP A 466 8.30 23.73 -5.61
N ARG A 467 9.07 22.73 -6.09
CA ARG A 467 8.62 21.38 -6.44
C ARG A 467 9.20 20.38 -5.44
N LEU A 468 8.37 19.81 -4.59
CA LEU A 468 8.76 18.82 -3.60
C LEU A 468 8.45 17.40 -4.08
N VAL A 469 9.46 16.55 -4.16
CA VAL A 469 9.28 15.10 -4.42
C VAL A 469 9.55 14.37 -3.11
N LEU A 470 8.58 13.59 -2.62
CA LEU A 470 8.72 12.78 -1.42
C LEU A 470 8.74 11.30 -1.81
N ALA A 471 9.90 10.65 -1.65
CA ALA A 471 10.12 9.28 -2.12
C ALA A 471 10.88 8.44 -1.06
N PRO A 472 10.23 7.44 -0.44
CA PRO A 472 8.85 7.04 -0.66
C PRO A 472 7.82 8.06 -0.14
N GLY A 473 6.60 7.99 -0.65
CA GLY A 473 5.47 8.77 -0.15
C GLY A 473 5.12 8.41 1.29
N LEU A 474 4.87 9.43 2.12
CA LEU A 474 4.46 9.28 3.52
C LEU A 474 3.25 10.18 3.81
N THR A 475 2.42 9.74 4.75
CA THR A 475 1.36 10.57 5.34
C THR A 475 1.95 11.52 6.38
N VAL A 476 2.67 12.54 5.91
CA VAL A 476 3.30 13.56 6.74
C VAL A 476 2.96 14.95 6.19
N PRO A 477 2.61 15.94 7.03
CA PRO A 477 2.23 17.28 6.58
C PRO A 477 3.46 18.11 6.22
N VAL A 478 4.24 17.66 5.24
CA VAL A 478 5.52 18.27 4.88
C VAL A 478 5.38 19.71 4.39
N GLN A 479 4.33 20.06 3.62
CA GLN A 479 4.17 21.42 3.11
C GLN A 479 3.84 22.42 4.23
N PRO A 480 2.84 22.18 5.12
CA PRO A 480 2.62 23.06 6.26
C PRO A 480 3.82 23.13 7.22
N LEU A 481 4.55 22.03 7.43
CA LEU A 481 5.75 22.02 8.27
C LEU A 481 6.90 22.83 7.65
N LEU A 482 7.14 22.71 6.33
CA LEU A 482 8.11 23.55 5.62
C LEU A 482 7.76 25.03 5.74
N LEU A 483 6.49 25.38 5.55
CA LEU A 483 6.03 26.76 5.67
C LEU A 483 6.22 27.29 7.10
N ARG A 484 5.83 26.51 8.12
CA ARG A 484 5.92 26.90 9.53
C ARG A 484 7.36 27.06 10.02
N HIS A 485 8.26 26.15 9.64
CA HIS A 485 9.62 26.11 10.19
C HIS A 485 10.66 26.80 9.32
N ARG A 486 10.42 26.90 8.01
CA ARG A 486 11.36 27.47 7.03
C ARG A 486 10.80 28.65 6.24
N GLY A 487 9.52 28.97 6.39
CA GLY A 487 8.88 30.01 5.56
C GLY A 487 8.84 29.63 4.09
N HIS A 488 9.04 28.35 3.75
CA HIS A 488 9.14 27.88 2.37
C HIS A 488 7.85 27.16 1.98
N ASN A 489 7.33 27.50 0.82
CA ASN A 489 6.15 26.87 0.24
C ASN A 489 6.56 26.07 -0.99
N ALA A 490 6.21 24.77 -1.01
CA ALA A 490 6.51 23.89 -2.13
C ALA A 490 5.30 23.00 -2.41
N ALA A 491 5.00 22.80 -3.69
CA ALA A 491 3.96 21.90 -4.16
C ALA A 491 4.48 20.45 -4.15
N LEU A 492 3.67 19.49 -3.68
CA LEU A 492 4.01 18.07 -3.78
C LEU A 492 3.87 17.62 -5.23
N SER A 493 4.98 17.28 -5.88
CA SER A 493 4.99 16.76 -7.24
C SER A 493 4.69 15.26 -7.23
N VAL A 494 3.41 14.96 -7.42
CA VAL A 494 2.86 13.60 -7.47
C VAL A 494 2.89 13.07 -8.90
N SER A 495 2.62 13.92 -9.90
CA SER A 495 2.66 13.53 -11.31
C SER A 495 4.10 13.35 -11.83
N LEU A 496 5.07 13.98 -11.15
CA LEU A 496 6.48 14.07 -11.55
C LEU A 496 6.69 14.79 -12.90
N ARG A 497 5.64 15.42 -13.44
CA ARG A 497 5.68 16.17 -14.69
C ARG A 497 5.86 17.65 -14.43
N GLU A 498 6.54 18.32 -15.36
CA GLU A 498 6.69 19.76 -15.30
C GLU A 498 5.33 20.43 -15.51
N PRO A 499 4.74 21.07 -14.50
CA PRO A 499 3.37 21.57 -14.58
C PRO A 499 3.21 22.62 -15.68
N LEU A 500 2.05 22.61 -16.34
CA LEU A 500 1.67 23.68 -17.26
C LEU A 500 1.43 25.00 -16.52
N PRO A 501 1.48 26.14 -17.23
CA PRO A 501 1.13 27.44 -16.67
C PRO A 501 -0.25 27.43 -16.01
N VAL A 502 -0.41 28.17 -14.91
CA VAL A 502 -1.69 28.30 -14.21
C VAL A 502 -2.73 28.97 -15.10
N ARG A 503 -3.92 28.38 -15.15
CA ARG A 503 -5.08 29.00 -15.78
C ARG A 503 -5.67 30.07 -14.85
N PRO A 504 -5.82 31.33 -15.30
CA PRO A 504 -6.51 32.35 -14.52
C PRO A 504 -7.97 31.97 -14.28
N LEU A 505 -8.47 32.17 -13.06
CA LEU A 505 -9.87 31.90 -12.73
C LEU A 505 -10.79 32.92 -13.40
N ARG A 506 -11.69 32.45 -14.27
CA ARG A 506 -12.74 33.22 -14.95
C ARG A 506 -14.10 32.54 -14.83
N HIS A 507 -14.14 31.21 -14.82
CA HIS A 507 -15.36 30.43 -14.62
C HIS A 507 -15.07 29.22 -13.71
N VAL A 508 -15.84 29.08 -12.63
CA VAL A 508 -15.68 28.01 -11.63
C VAL A 508 -16.98 27.23 -11.48
N ALA A 509 -16.88 25.91 -11.44
CA ALA A 509 -17.99 25.03 -11.06
C ALA A 509 -17.89 24.66 -9.57
N LEU A 510 -18.99 24.80 -8.83
CA LEU A 510 -19.10 24.46 -7.41
C LEU A 510 -20.08 23.30 -7.21
N LEU A 511 -19.64 22.26 -6.49
CA LEU A 511 -20.42 21.09 -6.11
C LEU A 511 -20.40 20.92 -4.58
N GLY A 512 -21.57 20.71 -3.98
CA GLY A 512 -21.70 20.44 -2.55
C GLY A 512 -22.66 19.29 -2.25
N ASP A 513 -22.35 18.49 -1.22
CA ASP A 513 -23.09 17.28 -0.79
C ASP A 513 -24.48 17.52 -0.17
N ASN A 514 -25.12 18.66 -0.46
CA ASN A 514 -26.39 19.13 0.12
C ASN A 514 -26.41 19.25 1.66
N THR A 515 -25.27 19.19 2.35
CA THR A 515 -25.21 19.44 3.80
C THR A 515 -25.25 20.94 4.14
N MET A 516 -25.71 21.28 5.34
CA MET A 516 -25.64 22.68 5.82
C MET A 516 -24.21 23.19 5.96
N SER A 517 -23.22 22.31 6.11
CA SER A 517 -21.80 22.65 6.16
C SER A 517 -21.27 23.08 4.80
N SER A 518 -21.50 22.28 3.76
CA SER A 518 -21.06 22.60 2.40
C SER A 518 -21.79 23.84 1.86
N ALA A 519 -23.07 24.03 2.19
CA ALA A 519 -23.82 25.22 1.78
C ALA A 519 -23.16 26.55 2.23
N PHE A 520 -22.75 26.66 3.50
CA PHE A 520 -22.13 27.89 4.01
C PHE A 520 -20.76 28.18 3.39
N GLU A 521 -19.95 27.15 3.17
CA GLU A 521 -18.69 27.29 2.44
C GLU A 521 -18.95 27.80 1.01
N LEU A 522 -19.84 27.12 0.28
CA LEU A 522 -20.09 27.45 -1.13
C LEU A 522 -20.73 28.83 -1.31
N ASP A 523 -21.58 29.28 -0.39
CA ASP A 523 -22.15 30.63 -0.38
C ASP A 523 -21.07 31.71 -0.22
N ALA A 524 -20.14 31.52 0.71
CA ALA A 524 -19.01 32.42 0.90
C ALA A 524 -18.06 32.41 -0.32
N VAL A 525 -17.71 31.21 -0.83
CA VAL A 525 -16.85 31.04 -2.02
C VAL A 525 -17.47 31.70 -3.25
N THR A 526 -18.77 31.48 -3.51
CA THR A 526 -19.51 32.13 -4.61
C THR A 526 -19.38 33.65 -4.50
N SER A 527 -19.64 34.19 -3.32
CA SER A 527 -19.63 35.64 -3.09
C SER A 527 -18.25 36.27 -3.27
N ILE A 528 -17.19 35.57 -2.88
CA ILE A 528 -15.80 36.00 -3.08
C ILE A 528 -15.44 36.02 -4.56
N LEU A 529 -15.76 34.94 -5.29
CA LEU A 529 -15.43 34.78 -6.70
C LEU A 529 -16.22 35.76 -7.59
N GLU A 530 -17.53 35.89 -7.39
CA GLU A 530 -18.37 36.80 -8.18
C GLU A 530 -17.98 38.26 -7.97
N ARG A 531 -17.62 38.64 -6.74
CA ARG A 531 -17.11 39.99 -6.44
C ARG A 531 -15.78 40.30 -7.16
N ALA A 532 -15.00 39.27 -7.46
CA ALA A 532 -13.78 39.37 -8.26
C ALA A 532 -14.02 39.32 -9.78
N GLY A 533 -15.28 39.18 -10.22
CA GLY A 533 -15.64 39.06 -11.63
C GLY A 533 -15.47 37.65 -12.21
N VAL A 534 -15.39 36.62 -11.37
CA VAL A 534 -15.35 35.21 -11.77
C VAL A 534 -16.79 34.68 -11.87
N ALA A 535 -17.14 34.09 -13.01
CA ALA A 535 -18.43 33.42 -13.18
C ALA A 535 -18.47 32.13 -12.35
N VAL A 536 -19.63 31.83 -11.75
CA VAL A 536 -19.79 30.68 -10.86
C VAL A 536 -21.04 29.90 -11.25
N ASP A 537 -20.86 28.60 -11.53
CA ASP A 537 -21.96 27.66 -11.76
C ASP A 537 -22.08 26.71 -10.57
N ARG A 538 -23.27 26.59 -9.99
CA ARG A 538 -23.57 25.54 -9.02
C ARG A 538 -24.10 24.32 -9.74
N ILE A 539 -23.42 23.19 -9.59
CA ILE A 539 -23.77 21.94 -10.24
C ILE A 539 -24.39 20.95 -9.24
N SER A 540 -25.28 20.10 -9.74
CA SER A 540 -25.91 19.06 -8.93
C SER A 540 -24.88 18.06 -8.39
N PRO A 541 -25.07 17.52 -7.18
CA PRO A 541 -24.14 16.56 -6.59
C PRO A 541 -24.42 15.13 -7.08
N THR A 542 -24.29 14.91 -8.39
CA THR A 542 -24.43 13.59 -9.02
C THR A 542 -23.16 13.20 -9.76
N ALA A 543 -22.91 11.91 -9.91
CA ALA A 543 -21.74 11.41 -10.63
C ALA A 543 -21.67 11.97 -12.06
N ASP A 544 -22.80 11.99 -12.77
CA ASP A 544 -22.89 12.51 -14.14
C ASP A 544 -22.60 14.02 -14.23
N ALA A 545 -23.13 14.81 -13.30
CA ALA A 545 -22.87 16.24 -13.26
C ALA A 545 -21.41 16.54 -12.97
N PHE A 546 -20.78 15.80 -12.06
CA PHE A 546 -19.35 15.89 -11.82
C PHE A 546 -18.54 15.52 -13.07
N LYS A 547 -18.80 14.36 -13.68
CA LYS A 547 -18.09 13.90 -14.90
C LYS A 547 -18.24 14.89 -16.06
N SER A 548 -19.44 15.47 -16.22
CA SER A 548 -19.73 16.48 -17.23
C SER A 548 -18.95 17.77 -16.96
N ALA A 549 -19.01 18.32 -15.75
CA ALA A 549 -18.25 19.52 -15.38
C ALA A 549 -16.73 19.29 -15.45
N TYR A 550 -16.26 18.11 -15.06
CA TYR A 550 -14.84 17.77 -15.11
C TYR A 550 -14.31 17.71 -16.54
N SER A 551 -15.14 17.30 -17.50
CA SER A 551 -14.75 17.25 -18.91
C SER A 551 -14.95 18.58 -19.64
N ASP A 552 -15.70 19.53 -19.06
CA ASP A 552 -15.95 20.83 -19.66
C ASP A 552 -14.72 21.74 -19.54
N THR A 553 -14.23 22.19 -20.70
CA THR A 553 -13.02 23.00 -20.81
C THR A 553 -13.25 24.45 -20.43
N ARG A 554 -14.51 24.89 -20.26
CA ARG A 554 -14.84 26.26 -19.84
C ARG A 554 -14.43 26.56 -18.40
N TYR A 555 -14.39 25.54 -17.54
CA TYR A 555 -14.11 25.72 -16.13
C TYR A 555 -12.60 25.78 -15.88
N ASP A 556 -12.18 26.83 -15.21
CA ASP A 556 -10.79 27.04 -14.77
C ASP A 556 -10.53 26.44 -13.39
N ALA A 557 -11.61 26.22 -12.63
CA ALA A 557 -11.58 25.41 -11.42
C ALA A 557 -12.86 24.60 -11.23
N LEU A 558 -12.71 23.43 -10.63
CA LEU A 558 -13.79 22.69 -9.99
C LEU A 558 -13.58 22.72 -8.48
N TRP A 559 -14.63 23.03 -7.74
CA TRP A 559 -14.61 23.07 -6.28
C TRP A 559 -15.64 22.11 -5.72
N VAL A 560 -15.18 21.15 -4.94
CA VAL A 560 -16.00 20.08 -4.37
C VAL A 560 -15.94 20.18 -2.85
N ALA A 561 -17.08 20.49 -2.24
CA ALA A 561 -17.28 20.46 -0.79
C ALA A 561 -18.18 19.27 -0.45
N ALA A 562 -17.56 18.10 -0.21
CA ALA A 562 -18.27 16.83 -0.07
C ALA A 562 -17.57 15.87 0.90
N HIS A 563 -18.11 14.65 1.03
CA HIS A 563 -17.49 13.58 1.80
C HIS A 563 -16.53 12.76 0.93
N GLY A 564 -15.36 12.47 1.49
CA GLY A 564 -14.42 11.50 0.94
C GLY A 564 -14.47 10.25 1.78
N GLU A 565 -14.76 9.11 1.17
CA GLU A 565 -14.64 7.81 1.83
C GLU A 565 -13.35 7.15 1.36
N TYR A 566 -12.36 7.16 2.25
CA TYR A 566 -11.06 6.57 1.98
C TYR A 566 -10.84 5.38 2.90
N ARG A 567 -10.54 4.21 2.32
CA ARG A 567 -10.35 2.96 3.05
C ARG A 567 -8.96 2.39 2.78
N SER A 568 -8.00 2.67 3.66
CA SER A 568 -6.57 2.35 3.48
C SER A 568 -6.24 0.88 3.16
N PHE A 569 -7.15 -0.05 3.48
CA PHE A 569 -6.98 -1.49 3.25
C PHE A 569 -8.03 -2.10 2.31
N GLN A 570 -8.89 -1.26 1.70
CA GLN A 570 -9.94 -1.63 0.75
C GLN A 570 -10.08 -0.50 -0.28
N LEU A 571 -9.01 -0.19 -1.02
CA LEU A 571 -9.02 0.96 -1.95
C LEU A 571 -10.06 0.84 -3.05
N GLU A 572 -10.41 -0.38 -3.44
CA GLU A 572 -11.51 -0.67 -4.37
C GLU A 572 -12.87 -0.17 -3.85
N ARG A 573 -12.96 0.14 -2.56
CA ARG A 573 -14.13 0.73 -1.89
C ARG A 573 -13.90 2.20 -1.50
N SER A 574 -12.81 2.81 -1.95
CA SER A 574 -12.61 4.25 -1.75
C SER A 574 -13.36 5.02 -2.83
N ALA A 575 -14.09 6.04 -2.41
CA ALA A 575 -14.96 6.80 -3.29
C ALA A 575 -15.07 8.27 -2.87
N LEU A 576 -15.35 9.12 -3.85
CA LEU A 576 -15.85 10.47 -3.62
C LEU A 576 -17.37 10.38 -3.48
N VAL A 577 -17.90 10.65 -2.29
CA VAL A 577 -19.32 10.59 -1.98
C VAL A 577 -19.96 11.94 -2.30
N LEU A 578 -20.81 11.96 -3.31
CA LEU A 578 -21.46 13.19 -3.80
C LEU A 578 -22.83 13.38 -3.15
N GLY A 579 -23.56 12.29 -2.88
CA GLY A 579 -24.88 12.32 -2.22
C GLY A 579 -25.19 10.98 -1.52
N GLU A 580 -26.43 10.82 -1.02
CA GLU A 580 -26.82 9.64 -0.21
C GLU A 580 -26.61 8.28 -0.91
N SER A 581 -26.68 8.24 -2.24
CA SER A 581 -26.51 7.03 -3.06
C SER A 581 -25.64 7.25 -4.28
N GLU A 582 -24.90 8.36 -4.33
CA GLU A 582 -24.10 8.79 -5.49
C GLU A 582 -22.64 8.86 -5.07
N GLU A 583 -21.82 8.00 -5.67
CA GLU A 583 -20.38 7.93 -5.41
C GLU A 583 -19.60 7.78 -6.71
N LEU A 584 -18.36 8.28 -6.71
CA LEU A 584 -17.38 8.02 -7.76
C LEU A 584 -16.27 7.17 -7.19
N SER A 585 -16.14 5.95 -7.70
CA SER A 585 -15.07 5.04 -7.31
C SER A 585 -13.70 5.57 -7.75
N LEU A 586 -12.63 5.02 -7.20
CA LEU A 586 -11.28 5.35 -7.66
C LEU A 586 -11.06 5.00 -9.14
N ASP A 587 -11.70 3.94 -9.65
CA ASP A 587 -11.66 3.58 -11.07
C ASP A 587 -12.40 4.60 -11.94
N ASP A 588 -13.55 5.14 -11.48
CA ASP A 588 -14.24 6.23 -12.17
C ASP A 588 -13.35 7.47 -12.29
N LEU A 589 -12.67 7.84 -11.22
CA LEU A 589 -11.77 9.01 -11.18
C LEU A 589 -10.53 8.80 -12.04
N ALA A 590 -9.90 7.63 -11.97
CA ALA A 590 -8.72 7.30 -12.78
C ALA A 590 -9.03 7.23 -14.28
N ALA A 591 -10.28 6.95 -14.66
CA ALA A 591 -10.73 6.94 -16.06
C ALA A 591 -11.00 8.33 -16.64
N LEU A 592 -11.00 9.39 -15.81
CA LEU A 592 -11.27 10.75 -16.30
C LEU A 592 -10.11 11.27 -17.17
N PRO A 593 -10.41 11.91 -18.31
CA PRO A 593 -9.38 12.46 -19.16
C PRO A 593 -8.69 13.65 -18.49
N ALA A 594 -7.37 13.78 -18.66
CA ALA A 594 -6.68 14.98 -18.20
C ALA A 594 -7.29 16.25 -18.82
N PRO A 595 -7.43 17.36 -18.07
CA PRO A 595 -7.94 18.61 -18.61
C PRO A 595 -7.06 19.09 -19.78
N SER A 596 -7.65 19.65 -20.82
CA SER A 596 -6.92 20.24 -21.93
C SER A 596 -6.51 21.69 -21.64
N GLY A 597 -5.42 22.16 -22.24
CA GLY A 597 -4.94 23.54 -22.11
C GLY A 597 -4.10 23.79 -20.85
N ASP A 598 -4.13 25.03 -20.37
CA ASP A 598 -3.41 25.46 -19.16
C ASP A 598 -3.92 24.74 -17.90
N ARG A 599 -3.09 24.74 -16.85
CA ARG A 599 -3.30 24.01 -15.61
C ARG A 599 -4.55 24.49 -14.87
N ARG A 600 -5.52 23.59 -14.74
CA ARG A 600 -6.78 23.76 -14.01
C ARG A 600 -6.58 23.53 -12.52
N LEU A 601 -7.40 24.16 -11.69
CA LEU A 601 -7.49 23.88 -10.25
C LEU A 601 -8.63 22.89 -9.94
N LEU A 602 -8.39 21.94 -9.07
CA LEU A 602 -9.42 21.09 -8.49
C LEU A 602 -9.28 21.18 -6.97
N VAL A 603 -10.26 21.78 -6.31
CA VAL A 603 -10.34 21.79 -4.86
C VAL A 603 -11.23 20.63 -4.45
N LEU A 604 -10.62 19.56 -3.93
CA LEU A 604 -11.32 18.46 -3.28
C LEU A 604 -11.33 18.73 -1.78
N ASN A 605 -12.23 19.59 -1.31
CA ASN A 605 -12.40 19.89 0.10
C ASN A 605 -13.14 18.75 0.81
N VAL A 606 -12.54 17.56 0.76
CA VAL A 606 -13.09 16.28 1.23
C VAL A 606 -12.09 15.60 2.15
N CYS A 607 -12.60 14.85 3.13
CA CYS A 607 -11.77 14.09 4.06
C CYS A 607 -10.86 13.10 3.32
N SER A 608 -9.58 13.06 3.68
CA SER A 608 -8.59 12.14 3.11
C SER A 608 -8.45 12.16 1.57
N GLY A 609 -8.97 13.18 0.87
CA GLY A 609 -8.90 13.23 -0.59
C GLY A 609 -7.48 13.42 -1.11
N GLY A 610 -6.58 14.02 -0.34
CA GLY A 610 -5.17 14.21 -0.68
C GLY A 610 -4.26 13.07 -0.21
N HIS A 611 -4.82 12.05 0.44
CA HIS A 611 -4.05 10.92 0.94
C HIS A 611 -3.56 10.02 -0.20
N SER A 612 -2.28 9.62 -0.15
CA SER A 612 -1.77 8.56 -1.02
C SER A 612 -1.92 7.20 -0.35
N ALA A 613 -2.45 6.26 -1.10
CA ALA A 613 -3.03 5.07 -0.57
C ALA A 613 -2.05 3.94 -0.23
N THR A 614 -0.83 4.09 -0.74
CA THR A 614 0.24 3.15 -0.42
C THR A 614 1.27 3.87 0.43
N PHE A 615 1.34 3.49 1.70
CA PHE A 615 2.42 3.94 2.56
C PHE A 615 3.73 3.35 2.05
N GLY A 616 4.75 4.19 1.86
CA GLY A 616 6.02 3.71 1.34
C GLY A 616 6.04 3.53 -0.18
N GLY A 617 4.96 3.87 -0.90
CA GLY A 617 4.82 3.77 -2.36
C GLY A 617 4.98 5.11 -3.09
N PRO A 618 4.68 5.19 -4.40
CA PRO A 618 4.57 6.46 -5.10
C PRO A 618 3.35 7.23 -4.56
N LEU A 619 3.39 8.56 -4.57
CA LEU A 619 2.28 9.39 -4.07
C LEU A 619 1.02 9.36 -4.97
N GLY A 620 1.01 8.57 -6.05
CA GLY A 620 0.03 8.65 -7.15
C GLY A 620 -1.26 7.84 -7.01
N VAL A 621 -1.51 7.18 -5.88
CA VAL A 621 -2.72 6.34 -5.70
C VAL A 621 -3.62 6.97 -4.65
N GLY A 622 -4.86 7.33 -4.98
CA GLY A 622 -5.79 8.00 -4.05
C GLY A 622 -6.72 8.95 -4.78
N LEU A 623 -7.78 9.43 -4.12
CA LEU A 623 -8.84 10.22 -4.78
C LEU A 623 -8.31 11.44 -5.53
N GLY A 624 -7.53 12.28 -4.86
CA GLY A 624 -6.84 13.42 -5.45
C GLY A 624 -5.65 13.03 -6.30
N PRO A 625 -4.69 12.22 -5.79
CA PRO A 625 -3.51 11.82 -6.54
C PRO A 625 -3.75 11.29 -7.96
N VAL A 626 -4.77 10.48 -8.20
CA VAL A 626 -5.04 9.94 -9.56
C VAL A 626 -5.52 10.99 -10.56
N LEU A 627 -5.99 12.15 -10.07
CA LEU A 627 -6.45 13.27 -10.90
C LEU A 627 -5.35 14.30 -11.13
N VAL A 628 -4.20 14.16 -10.48
CA VAL A 628 -3.07 15.07 -10.62
C VAL A 628 -2.34 14.79 -11.92
N GLY A 629 -1.99 15.86 -12.62
CA GLY A 629 -1.22 15.76 -13.85
C GLY A 629 -0.72 17.12 -14.27
N ARG A 630 -0.04 17.14 -15.42
CA ARG A 630 0.59 18.35 -15.94
C ARG A 630 -0.38 19.53 -16.11
N SER A 631 -1.65 19.24 -16.40
CA SER A 631 -2.72 20.23 -16.60
C SER A 631 -3.71 20.32 -15.43
N GLN A 632 -3.45 19.71 -14.27
CA GLN A 632 -4.38 19.71 -13.13
C GLN A 632 -3.62 19.79 -11.81
N THR A 633 -3.87 20.86 -11.04
CA THR A 633 -3.49 20.95 -9.62
C THR A 633 -4.65 20.46 -8.77
N VAL A 634 -4.35 19.74 -7.68
CA VAL A 634 -5.35 19.29 -6.72
C VAL A 634 -5.01 19.84 -5.33
N ILE A 635 -5.98 20.44 -4.64
CA ILE A 635 -5.87 20.80 -3.23
C ILE A 635 -6.88 19.95 -2.45
N SER A 636 -6.43 19.29 -1.38
CA SER A 636 -7.29 18.41 -0.58
C SER A 636 -6.73 18.21 0.84
N HIS A 637 -7.25 17.22 1.59
CA HIS A 637 -6.83 16.90 2.95
C HIS A 637 -6.18 15.51 3.05
N LEU A 638 -5.09 15.40 3.81
CA LEU A 638 -4.35 14.15 4.04
C LEU A 638 -5.08 13.13 4.93
N TRP A 639 -6.05 13.58 5.72
CA TRP A 639 -6.85 12.78 6.65
C TRP A 639 -8.22 13.46 6.89
N PRO A 640 -9.17 12.83 7.61
CA PRO A 640 -10.44 13.44 7.97
C PRO A 640 -10.25 14.68 8.84
N VAL A 641 -10.93 15.75 8.50
CA VAL A 641 -10.93 17.03 9.22
C VAL A 641 -12.33 17.40 9.64
N GLY A 642 -12.45 18.17 10.73
CA GLY A 642 -13.74 18.72 11.11
C GLY A 642 -14.25 19.71 10.07
N PHE A 643 -15.54 19.62 9.73
CA PHE A 643 -16.17 20.44 8.69
C PHE A 643 -16.03 21.95 8.92
N GLN A 644 -15.93 22.38 10.18
CA GLN A 644 -15.72 23.78 10.55
C GLN A 644 -14.37 24.29 10.06
N PHE A 645 -13.32 23.48 10.20
CA PHE A 645 -11.98 23.81 9.70
C PHE A 645 -11.92 23.74 8.17
N ALA A 646 -12.47 22.67 7.59
CA ALA A 646 -12.48 22.47 6.14
C ALA A 646 -13.17 23.64 5.42
N GLY A 647 -14.36 24.06 5.87
CA GLY A 647 -15.07 25.20 5.29
C GLY A 647 -14.31 26.51 5.45
N ALA A 648 -13.73 26.76 6.63
CA ALA A 648 -12.92 27.97 6.86
C ALA A 648 -11.68 28.01 5.96
N PHE A 649 -10.96 26.90 5.82
CA PHE A 649 -9.83 26.78 4.90
C PHE A 649 -10.26 27.04 3.45
N GLY A 650 -11.38 26.45 3.00
CA GLY A 650 -11.91 26.67 1.66
C GLY A 650 -12.19 28.14 1.35
N VAL A 651 -12.84 28.86 2.28
CA VAL A 651 -13.13 30.29 2.13
C VAL A 651 -11.84 31.13 2.07
N LEU A 652 -10.85 30.83 2.92
CA LEU A 652 -9.55 31.52 2.91
C LEU A 652 -8.77 31.26 1.61
N LEU A 653 -8.85 30.05 1.08
CA LEU A 653 -8.21 29.66 -0.17
C LEU A 653 -8.83 30.42 -1.36
N ALA A 654 -10.16 30.54 -1.42
CA ALA A 654 -10.84 31.29 -2.47
C ALA A 654 -10.44 32.78 -2.46
N ASP A 655 -10.36 33.40 -1.27
CA ASP A 655 -9.87 34.77 -1.10
C ASP A 655 -8.41 34.93 -1.55
N ALA A 656 -7.54 33.98 -1.21
CA ALA A 656 -6.14 34.01 -1.63
C ALA A 656 -5.98 33.88 -3.15
N HIS A 657 -6.75 33.00 -3.79
CA HIS A 657 -6.70 32.82 -5.25
C HIS A 657 -7.10 34.07 -6.04
N VAL A 658 -8.16 34.76 -5.59
CA VAL A 658 -8.59 36.02 -6.20
C VAL A 658 -7.47 37.07 -6.18
N ARG A 659 -6.64 37.08 -5.13
CA ARG A 659 -5.54 38.04 -4.98
C ARG A 659 -4.27 37.66 -5.74
N LEU A 660 -3.81 36.41 -5.61
CA LEU A 660 -2.46 36.01 -6.03
C LEU A 660 -2.41 35.38 -7.42
N LYS A 661 -3.53 34.86 -7.95
CA LYS A 661 -3.68 34.26 -9.29
C LYS A 661 -2.80 33.05 -9.60
N ASP A 662 -1.84 32.68 -8.74
CA ASP A 662 -1.11 31.42 -8.76
C ASP A 662 -1.67 30.44 -7.72
N HIS A 663 -1.62 29.14 -8.01
CA HIS A 663 -2.19 28.13 -7.12
C HIS A 663 -1.33 27.86 -5.88
N LEU A 664 0.00 27.81 -6.04
CA LEU A 664 0.92 27.56 -4.95
C LEU A 664 0.93 28.76 -4.00
N ASP A 665 0.99 29.97 -4.54
CA ASP A 665 0.99 31.20 -3.73
C ASP A 665 -0.31 31.35 -2.94
N ALA A 666 -1.47 31.08 -3.56
CA ALA A 666 -2.76 31.10 -2.87
C ALA A 666 -2.85 30.07 -1.74
N TYR A 667 -2.36 28.85 -1.98
CA TYR A 667 -2.25 27.84 -0.94
C TYR A 667 -1.35 28.30 0.20
N GLY A 668 -0.15 28.81 -0.10
CA GLY A 668 0.80 29.30 0.91
C GLY A 668 0.23 30.42 1.78
N GLU A 669 -0.40 31.42 1.16
CA GLU A 669 -1.05 32.52 1.85
C GLU A 669 -2.20 32.05 2.76
N SER A 670 -3.06 31.15 2.27
CA SER A 670 -4.14 30.57 3.07
C SER A 670 -3.59 29.78 4.28
N MET A 671 -2.51 29.03 4.07
CA MET A 671 -1.85 28.28 5.13
C MET A 671 -1.15 29.17 6.15
N GLN A 672 -0.59 30.32 5.76
CA GLN A 672 -0.03 31.28 6.72
C GLN A 672 -1.10 31.81 7.68
N VAL A 673 -2.31 32.10 7.18
CA VAL A 673 -3.44 32.52 8.02
C VAL A 673 -3.84 31.40 8.99
N VAL A 674 -3.91 30.16 8.51
CA VAL A 674 -4.21 28.97 9.33
C VAL A 674 -3.15 28.76 10.42
N LEU A 675 -1.87 28.80 10.06
CA LEU A 675 -0.74 28.58 10.97
C LEU A 675 -0.59 29.69 12.02
N ALA A 676 -1.06 30.91 11.72
CA ALA A 676 -1.16 32.00 12.69
C ALA A 676 -2.27 31.78 13.75
N GLY A 677 -3.11 30.76 13.56
CA GLY A 677 -4.08 30.28 14.54
C GLY A 677 -5.49 30.84 14.35
N ARG A 678 -6.39 30.41 15.24
CA ARG A 678 -7.85 30.65 15.14
C ARG A 678 -8.20 32.14 15.03
N GLU A 679 -7.59 33.00 15.84
CA GLU A 679 -7.87 34.44 15.82
C GLU A 679 -7.55 35.07 14.47
N SER A 680 -6.42 34.69 13.86
CA SER A 680 -6.04 35.15 12.52
C SER A 680 -7.07 34.73 11.46
N MET A 681 -7.52 33.47 11.52
CA MET A 681 -8.58 32.96 10.64
C MET A 681 -9.89 33.75 10.82
N LEU A 682 -10.34 33.96 12.06
CA LEU A 682 -11.57 34.70 12.36
C LEU A 682 -11.49 36.16 11.89
N GLN A 683 -10.37 36.83 12.14
CA GLN A 683 -10.11 38.20 11.67
C GLN A 683 -10.17 38.28 10.15
N ARG A 684 -9.57 37.30 9.44
CA ARG A 684 -9.62 37.27 7.97
C ARG A 684 -11.04 37.00 7.47
N LEU A 685 -11.74 36.01 8.02
CA LEU A 685 -13.11 35.66 7.63
C LEU A 685 -14.09 36.80 7.86
N ALA A 686 -13.94 37.59 8.93
CA ALA A 686 -14.80 38.75 9.21
C ALA A 686 -14.76 39.83 8.13
N LEU A 687 -13.72 39.86 7.29
CA LEU A 687 -13.58 40.81 6.17
C LEU A 687 -14.18 40.28 4.85
N LEU A 688 -14.59 39.01 4.81
CA LEU A 688 -15.02 38.33 3.59
C LEU A 688 -16.55 38.31 3.46
N PRO A 689 -17.08 38.46 2.24
CA PRO A 689 -18.52 38.45 2.00
C PRO A 689 -19.11 37.07 2.33
N ASN A 690 -20.24 37.05 3.04
CA ASN A 690 -20.97 35.84 3.41
C ASN A 690 -20.17 34.79 4.20
N ALA A 691 -19.04 35.16 4.80
CA ALA A 691 -18.21 34.26 5.60
C ALA A 691 -18.58 34.20 7.10
N ALA A 692 -19.54 35.01 7.56
CA ALA A 692 -19.96 35.03 8.96
C ALA A 692 -20.44 33.66 9.49
N PRO A 693 -21.28 32.89 8.78
CA PRO A 693 -21.70 31.55 9.25
C PRO A 693 -20.53 30.56 9.38
N VAL A 694 -19.51 30.70 8.52
CA VAL A 694 -18.29 29.88 8.58
C VAL A 694 -17.44 30.27 9.80
N ALA A 695 -17.31 31.57 10.08
CA ALA A 695 -16.59 32.09 11.24
C ALA A 695 -17.26 31.72 12.58
N GLU A 696 -18.60 31.74 12.63
CA GLU A 696 -19.39 31.33 13.81
C GLU A 696 -19.12 29.86 14.16
N ARG A 697 -19.14 28.96 13.17
CA ARG A 697 -18.85 27.54 13.41
C ARG A 697 -17.41 27.26 13.82
N LEU A 698 -16.45 28.05 13.34
CA LEU A 698 -15.06 27.93 13.76
C LEU A 698 -14.86 28.20 15.26
N HIS A 699 -15.77 28.94 15.92
CA HIS A 699 -15.75 29.11 17.38
C HIS A 699 -16.11 27.84 18.15
N GLU A 700 -16.86 26.90 17.57
CA GLU A 700 -17.54 25.80 18.27
C GLU A 700 -16.67 24.55 18.54
N GLY A 701 -15.39 24.74 18.89
CA GLY A 701 -14.64 23.69 19.60
C GLY A 701 -13.62 22.86 18.80
N ILE A 702 -13.19 23.27 17.60
CA ILE A 702 -12.01 22.67 16.94
C ILE A 702 -10.72 23.32 17.42
N ASP A 703 -9.75 22.52 17.88
CA ASP A 703 -8.39 23.00 18.11
C ASP A 703 -7.66 23.24 16.77
N VAL A 704 -7.78 24.45 16.25
CA VAL A 704 -7.08 24.92 15.04
C VAL A 704 -5.57 24.93 15.22
N GLY A 705 -5.08 25.02 16.47
CA GLY A 705 -3.65 24.95 16.78
C GLY A 705 -3.07 23.54 16.72
N ASN A 706 -3.93 22.52 16.66
CA ASN A 706 -3.52 21.12 16.56
C ASN A 706 -3.17 20.73 15.12
N ILE A 707 -2.12 19.91 14.95
CA ILE A 707 -1.71 19.37 13.65
C ILE A 707 -2.82 18.59 12.95
N ALA A 708 -3.79 18.03 13.70
CA ALA A 708 -5.01 17.44 13.16
C ALA A 708 -5.78 18.38 12.23
N SER A 709 -5.75 19.69 12.51
CA SER A 709 -6.39 20.71 11.69
C SER A 709 -5.41 21.25 10.66
N TRP A 710 -4.38 21.99 11.08
CA TRP A 710 -3.50 22.73 10.15
C TRP A 710 -2.56 21.86 9.33
N GLY A 711 -2.32 20.60 9.74
CA GLY A 711 -1.48 19.68 8.98
C GLY A 711 -2.21 18.99 7.83
N ALA A 712 -3.55 19.00 7.84
CA ALA A 712 -4.32 18.22 6.88
C ALA A 712 -4.24 18.75 5.44
N PRO A 713 -4.34 20.08 5.17
CA PRO A 713 -4.35 20.59 3.82
C PRO A 713 -3.07 20.23 3.05
N THR A 714 -3.22 19.89 1.78
CA THR A 714 -2.12 19.57 0.87
C THR A 714 -2.42 20.05 -0.53
N LEU A 715 -1.37 20.43 -1.26
CA LEU A 715 -1.42 20.83 -2.67
C LEU A 715 -0.53 19.89 -3.49
N LEU A 716 -1.13 19.25 -4.48
CA LEU A 716 -0.54 18.23 -5.35
C LEU A 716 -0.45 18.74 -6.80
N ILE A 717 0.67 18.47 -7.48
CA ILE A 717 0.94 18.81 -8.90
C ILE A 717 1.60 17.69 -9.69
#